data_AF-A0AAU8XS69-F1
#
_entry.id   AF-A0AAU8XS69-F1
#
_cell.length_a   1.000
_cell.length_b   1.000
_cell.length_c   1.000
_cell.angle_alpha   90.00
_cell.angle_beta   90.00
_cell.angle_gamma   90.00
#
_symmetry.space_group_name_H-M   'P 1'
#
loop_
_entity.id
_entity.type
_entity.pdbx_description
1 polymer ?
#
loop_
_entity_poly.entity_id
_entity_poly.type
_entity_poly.pdbx_seq_one_letter_code
_entity_poly.pdbx_strand_id
1 'polypeptide(L)'
;MADKDTFYITTPIYYPSGRLTIGNAYTTIAADTMARYKRSQGYDTFFLTGTDEHGLKIEQKAEAQGIKPQEFVDKMAASYKKLWKSLDISYDKFIRTTDEEHVKAVQKIFEKLLKKGDIYLGEYTGWYSVEDEEYFTESQLAEVYKDDNGNVIGGKAPSGHEVRLVKEPSYFFKMSKYADRLVEYYKEHPEFILPHSREKEMLNNFIKPGLEDLSVTRTTVNWGIPVPSDPKHVVYVWIDALSNYITALGYGSDHDELFKKYWPADVHLVGKEIVRFHTIYWPIMLMALDLPLPKHIIGHGWVLMKNGKMSKSKGNAVYPESLTSRYGIDPLRYYLMRALPFGADGIFTPEDFIERINYDLANDLGNLLNRTVSMINQYQDGQVAPVPVAQDKLGKDLQDTAASVIADYREQMDSLHFSQALDSIWKLVARANKYIDETTPWVLNKEGKKDELSHVMSNLAESLRLIAIMIYPVMTETAPKMFEQLGLNWDDEDQKNLAFNDFGWNTKVVEKPKPIFPRLKAEEEVKYIKDEMAKAKPKKTTRSEQKKGNEITIDDFDKVKIQVGQILSVEPVKGSNKLLMFKLDFGDGKERQILSGIRKFYPDASELLDKKVLAVTNLKPRKMLGHLSEGMLLSSEKDGQVKLALVGDEHSVGAELG
;
A
#
# COMPACT_ATOMS: atom_id res chain seq x y z
N MET A 1 18.04 34.86 -13.64
CA MET A 1 17.09 34.29 -12.66
C MET A 1 17.96 33.66 -11.59
N ALA A 2 17.77 33.96 -10.31
CA ALA A 2 18.50 33.24 -9.28
C ALA A 2 18.17 31.74 -9.41
N ASP A 3 19.19 30.87 -9.35
CA ASP A 3 18.95 29.43 -9.34
C ASP A 3 18.09 29.10 -8.11
N LYS A 4 16.92 28.50 -8.34
CA LYS A 4 16.00 28.08 -7.27
C LYS A 4 16.63 26.92 -6.51
N ASP A 5 16.53 26.94 -5.18
CA ASP A 5 16.92 25.79 -4.36
C ASP A 5 16.12 24.55 -4.76
N THR A 6 16.80 23.41 -4.85
CA THR A 6 16.19 22.14 -5.25
C THR A 6 15.63 21.39 -4.05
N PHE A 7 14.54 20.64 -4.26
CA PHE A 7 14.00 19.73 -3.25
C PHE A 7 13.65 18.38 -3.86
N TYR A 8 14.37 17.31 -3.51
CA TYR A 8 14.14 15.96 -3.99
C TYR A 8 13.50 15.06 -2.92
N ILE A 9 12.27 14.62 -3.17
CA ILE A 9 11.50 13.76 -2.27
C ILE A 9 11.05 12.47 -2.97
N THR A 10 11.05 11.36 -2.22
CA THR A 10 10.65 10.06 -2.75
C THR A 10 9.66 9.34 -1.83
N THR A 11 8.78 8.53 -2.43
CA THR A 11 8.10 7.43 -1.73
C THR A 11 8.94 6.15 -1.87
N PRO A 12 8.57 5.05 -1.19
CA PRO A 12 9.00 3.73 -1.63
C PRO A 12 8.41 3.45 -3.02
N ILE A 13 9.04 2.54 -3.75
CA ILE A 13 8.42 1.92 -4.91
C ILE A 13 7.57 0.72 -4.47
N TYR A 14 6.34 0.63 -4.97
CA TYR A 14 5.35 -0.32 -4.45
C TYR A 14 5.43 -1.66 -5.19
N TYR A 15 5.46 -2.76 -4.44
CA TYR A 15 5.45 -4.09 -5.01
C TYR A 15 4.07 -4.43 -5.63
N PRO A 16 3.95 -4.68 -6.96
CA PRO A 16 2.70 -4.76 -7.70
C PRO A 16 1.95 -6.09 -7.48
N SER A 17 1.89 -6.58 -6.24
CA SER A 17 1.21 -7.82 -5.88
C SER A 17 -0.32 -7.69 -5.79
N GLY A 18 -0.87 -6.51 -6.03
CA GLY A 18 -2.32 -6.28 -6.18
C GLY A 18 -2.72 -4.85 -5.82
N ARG A 19 -4.04 -4.58 -5.72
CA ARG A 19 -4.57 -3.26 -5.33
C ARG A 19 -3.93 -2.70 -4.06
N LEU A 20 -3.60 -1.40 -4.08
CA LEU A 20 -3.05 -0.61 -2.98
C LEU A 20 -4.17 -0.13 -2.03
N THR A 21 -3.88 -0.08 -0.73
CA THR A 21 -4.84 0.38 0.29
C THR A 21 -4.59 1.83 0.69
N ILE A 22 -5.42 2.39 1.58
CA ILE A 22 -5.16 3.72 2.17
C ILE A 22 -3.80 3.79 2.89
N GLY A 23 -3.25 2.65 3.33
CA GLY A 23 -1.92 2.61 3.94
C GLY A 23 -0.80 2.92 2.95
N ASN A 24 -0.95 2.52 1.68
CA ASN A 24 -0.01 2.91 0.62
C ASN A 24 -0.24 4.37 0.20
N ALA A 25 -1.52 4.76 0.07
CA ALA A 25 -1.89 6.13 -0.29
C ALA A 25 -1.41 7.14 0.75
N TYR A 26 -1.36 6.77 2.04
CA TYR A 26 -0.84 7.61 3.11
C TYR A 26 0.58 8.12 2.83
N THR A 27 1.49 7.22 2.47
CA THR A 27 2.88 7.60 2.14
C THR A 27 2.94 8.51 0.92
N THR A 28 2.20 8.19 -0.14
CA THR A 28 2.19 8.98 -1.39
C THR A 28 1.57 10.36 -1.17
N ILE A 29 0.49 10.45 -0.40
CA ILE A 29 -0.17 11.72 -0.06
C ILE A 29 0.76 12.57 0.82
N ALA A 30 1.46 11.97 1.80
CA ALA A 30 2.43 12.71 2.61
C ALA A 30 3.58 13.30 1.75
N ALA A 31 4.12 12.51 0.83
CA ALA A 31 5.15 12.98 -0.10
C ALA A 31 4.63 14.10 -1.02
N ASP A 32 3.43 13.94 -1.55
CA ASP A 32 2.76 14.94 -2.39
C ASP A 32 2.48 16.24 -1.63
N THR A 33 2.02 16.14 -0.37
CA THR A 33 1.81 17.30 0.50
C THR A 33 3.09 18.07 0.72
N MET A 34 4.21 17.39 1.03
CA MET A 34 5.49 18.06 1.17
C MET A 34 5.99 18.65 -0.16
N ALA A 35 5.86 17.92 -1.26
CA ALA A 35 6.28 18.40 -2.58
C ALA A 35 5.51 19.67 -2.99
N ARG A 36 4.19 19.70 -2.78
CA ARG A 36 3.34 20.88 -3.05
C ARG A 36 3.68 22.06 -2.15
N TYR A 37 3.94 21.81 -0.86
CA TYR A 37 4.40 22.84 0.07
C TYR A 37 5.74 23.45 -0.35
N LYS A 38 6.73 22.63 -0.73
CA LYS A 38 8.02 23.14 -1.21
C LYS A 38 7.89 23.91 -2.53
N ARG A 39 7.03 23.45 -3.44
CA ARG A 39 6.71 24.20 -4.67
C ARG A 39 6.07 25.56 -4.36
N SER A 40 5.15 25.65 -3.39
CA SER A 40 4.53 26.93 -3.00
C SER A 40 5.51 27.89 -2.30
N GLN A 41 6.62 27.37 -1.77
CA GLN A 41 7.76 28.17 -1.28
C GLN A 41 8.74 28.58 -2.38
N GLY A 42 8.50 28.17 -3.63
CA GLY A 42 9.32 28.53 -4.79
C GLY A 42 10.50 27.59 -5.07
N TYR A 43 10.61 26.45 -4.37
CA TYR A 43 11.63 25.44 -4.65
C TYR A 43 11.43 24.79 -6.02
N ASP A 44 12.53 24.38 -6.63
CA ASP A 44 12.54 23.47 -7.76
C ASP A 44 12.44 22.03 -7.24
N THR A 45 11.21 21.51 -7.19
CA THR A 45 10.93 20.21 -6.59
C THR A 45 10.97 19.09 -7.62
N PHE A 46 11.58 17.95 -7.26
CA PHE A 46 11.42 16.67 -7.95
C PHE A 46 10.79 15.66 -6.99
N PHE A 47 9.64 15.10 -7.34
CA PHE A 47 8.92 14.11 -6.56
C PHE A 47 8.88 12.77 -7.30
N LEU A 48 9.53 11.74 -6.75
CA LEU A 48 9.59 10.39 -7.30
C LEU A 48 8.65 9.42 -6.57
N THR A 49 7.91 8.62 -7.35
CA THR A 49 7.25 7.40 -6.90
C THR A 49 7.41 6.30 -7.94
N GLY A 50 6.94 5.07 -7.70
CA GLY A 50 7.08 3.99 -8.68
C GLY A 50 6.67 2.61 -8.21
N THR A 51 7.13 1.61 -8.95
CA THR A 51 6.84 0.19 -8.74
C THR A 51 8.11 -0.67 -8.73
N ASP A 52 8.16 -1.60 -7.79
CA ASP A 52 9.20 -2.63 -7.67
C ASP A 52 8.70 -3.92 -8.31
N GLU A 53 9.13 -4.18 -9.54
CA GLU A 53 8.45 -5.10 -10.47
C GLU A 53 9.11 -6.47 -10.61
N HIS A 54 10.24 -6.73 -9.96
CA HIS A 54 10.98 -8.00 -10.09
C HIS A 54 10.73 -8.96 -8.91
N GLY A 55 11.13 -10.23 -9.09
CA GLY A 55 11.11 -11.24 -8.04
C GLY A 55 10.06 -12.35 -8.21
N LEU A 56 10.28 -13.46 -7.49
CA LEU A 56 9.53 -14.72 -7.61
C LEU A 56 8.02 -14.54 -7.43
N LYS A 57 7.59 -13.69 -6.50
CA LYS A 57 6.17 -13.49 -6.21
C LYS A 57 5.41 -12.79 -7.33
N ILE A 58 6.10 -12.03 -8.19
CA ILE A 58 5.50 -11.48 -9.42
C ILE A 58 5.37 -12.59 -10.46
N GLU A 59 6.43 -13.37 -10.65
CA GLU A 59 6.46 -14.52 -11.57
C GLU A 59 5.31 -15.51 -11.28
N GLN A 60 5.18 -15.96 -10.02
CA GLN A 60 4.09 -16.84 -9.56
C GLN A 60 2.68 -16.25 -9.80
N LYS A 61 2.51 -14.93 -9.61
CA LYS A 61 1.20 -14.27 -9.80
C LYS A 61 0.81 -14.12 -11.26
N ALA A 62 1.79 -13.90 -12.13
CA ALA A 62 1.61 -13.86 -13.56
C ALA A 62 1.26 -15.27 -14.09
N GLU A 63 2.00 -16.28 -13.64
CA GLU A 63 1.75 -17.69 -13.96
C GLU A 63 0.37 -18.15 -13.51
N ALA A 64 -0.05 -17.81 -12.28
CA ALA A 64 -1.39 -18.11 -11.76
C ALA A 64 -2.53 -17.47 -12.58
N GLN A 65 -2.23 -16.43 -13.37
CA GLN A 65 -3.16 -15.78 -14.28
C GLN A 65 -2.97 -16.20 -15.76
N GLY A 66 -1.99 -17.06 -16.04
CA GLY A 66 -1.67 -17.52 -17.40
C GLY A 66 -1.10 -16.41 -18.30
N ILE A 67 -0.46 -15.39 -17.73
CA ILE A 67 0.14 -14.26 -18.47
C ILE A 67 1.63 -14.13 -18.18
N LYS A 68 2.35 -13.38 -19.01
CA LYS A 68 3.79 -13.11 -18.79
C LYS A 68 4.00 -12.13 -17.63
N PRO A 69 5.10 -12.23 -16.87
CA PRO A 69 5.40 -11.28 -15.79
C PRO A 69 5.39 -9.81 -16.23
N GLN A 70 5.99 -9.47 -17.38
CA GLN A 70 5.97 -8.12 -17.95
C GLN A 70 4.54 -7.60 -18.14
N GLU A 71 3.66 -8.41 -18.74
CA GLU A 71 2.26 -8.05 -18.97
C GLU A 71 1.51 -7.82 -17.65
N PHE A 72 1.79 -8.64 -16.63
CA PHE A 72 1.23 -8.48 -15.30
C PHE A 72 1.66 -7.14 -14.67
N VAL A 73 2.96 -6.82 -14.68
CA VAL A 73 3.46 -5.58 -14.07
C VAL A 73 3.06 -4.34 -14.86
N ASP A 74 2.96 -4.40 -16.20
CA ASP A 74 2.44 -3.32 -17.04
C ASP A 74 1.00 -2.95 -16.63
N LYS A 75 0.14 -3.96 -16.47
CA LYS A 75 -1.25 -3.76 -16.02
C LYS A 75 -1.31 -3.17 -14.62
N MET A 76 -0.46 -3.63 -13.71
CA MET A 76 -0.41 -3.15 -12.34
C MET A 76 0.11 -1.70 -12.26
N ALA A 77 1.20 -1.37 -12.94
CA ALA A 77 1.74 -0.03 -13.03
C ALA A 77 0.71 0.96 -13.61
N ALA A 78 -0.01 0.58 -14.67
CA ALA A 78 -1.11 1.37 -15.22
C ALA A 78 -2.22 1.61 -14.18
N SER A 79 -2.57 0.60 -13.39
CA SER A 79 -3.58 0.73 -12.32
C SER A 79 -3.13 1.69 -11.21
N TYR A 80 -1.83 1.67 -10.84
CA TYR A 80 -1.29 2.55 -9.81
C TYR A 80 -1.18 3.99 -10.31
N LYS A 81 -0.73 4.21 -11.55
CA LYS A 81 -0.76 5.53 -12.20
C LYS A 81 -2.17 6.11 -12.24
N LYS A 82 -3.18 5.28 -12.54
CA LYS A 82 -4.60 5.69 -12.51
C LYS A 82 -5.05 6.07 -11.09
N LEU A 83 -4.66 5.29 -10.08
CA LEU A 83 -4.95 5.61 -8.68
C LEU A 83 -4.32 6.95 -8.28
N TRP A 84 -3.02 7.14 -8.55
CA TRP A 84 -2.30 8.38 -8.24
C TRP A 84 -2.91 9.60 -8.93
N LYS A 85 -3.30 9.46 -10.21
CA LYS A 85 -4.05 10.51 -10.89
C LYS A 85 -5.39 10.81 -10.21
N SER A 86 -6.12 9.78 -9.76
CA SER A 86 -7.41 9.95 -9.08
C SER A 86 -7.30 10.55 -7.67
N LEU A 87 -6.11 10.54 -7.07
CA LEU A 87 -5.81 11.14 -5.77
C LEU A 87 -5.09 12.50 -5.91
N ASP A 88 -4.99 13.01 -7.14
CA ASP A 88 -4.29 14.22 -7.51
C ASP A 88 -2.83 14.26 -6.98
N ILE A 89 -2.09 13.17 -7.20
CA ILE A 89 -0.67 13.09 -6.82
C ILE A 89 0.18 13.74 -7.92
N SER A 90 1.02 14.70 -7.52
CA SER A 90 1.86 15.54 -8.37
C SER A 90 3.31 15.04 -8.47
N TYR A 91 3.52 13.74 -8.70
CA TYR A 91 4.86 13.21 -8.94
C TYR A 91 5.43 13.70 -10.28
N ASP A 92 6.73 13.94 -10.33
CA ASP A 92 7.45 14.37 -11.54
C ASP A 92 7.91 13.17 -12.37
N LYS A 93 8.23 12.04 -11.72
CA LYS A 93 8.54 10.77 -12.39
C LYS A 93 7.89 9.59 -11.67
N PHE A 94 7.38 8.65 -12.46
CA PHE A 94 6.97 7.33 -12.02
C PHE A 94 7.96 6.31 -12.56
N ILE A 95 8.87 5.83 -11.72
CA ILE A 95 9.85 4.82 -12.12
C ILE A 95 9.27 3.40 -12.06
N ARG A 96 9.69 2.54 -12.98
CA ARG A 96 9.45 1.10 -12.92
C ARG A 96 10.80 0.40 -12.96
N THR A 97 11.00 -0.63 -12.14
CA THR A 97 12.30 -1.35 -12.18
C THR A 97 12.50 -2.14 -13.49
N THR A 98 11.45 -2.37 -14.29
CA THR A 98 11.59 -2.90 -15.66
C THR A 98 11.98 -1.85 -16.70
N ASP A 99 12.06 -0.56 -16.36
CA ASP A 99 12.47 0.47 -17.32
C ASP A 99 13.91 0.18 -17.79
N GLU A 100 14.14 0.23 -19.10
CA GLU A 100 15.42 -0.20 -19.69
C GLU A 100 16.63 0.57 -19.13
N GLU A 101 16.45 1.87 -18.87
CA GLU A 101 17.47 2.73 -18.26
C GLU A 101 17.81 2.27 -16.84
N HIS A 102 16.81 1.89 -16.05
CA HIS A 102 16.98 1.37 -14.70
C HIS A 102 17.75 0.04 -14.73
N VAL A 103 17.32 -0.89 -15.59
CA VAL A 103 17.97 -2.20 -15.76
C VAL A 103 19.46 -2.02 -16.10
N LYS A 104 19.78 -1.20 -17.11
CA LYS A 104 21.17 -0.93 -17.51
C LYS A 104 21.98 -0.29 -16.39
N ALA A 105 21.40 0.63 -15.64
CA ALA A 105 22.10 1.31 -14.54
C ALA A 105 22.37 0.37 -13.37
N VAL A 106 21.42 -0.49 -12.98
CA VAL A 106 21.61 -1.53 -11.95
C VAL A 106 22.70 -2.52 -12.37
N GLN A 107 22.71 -2.94 -13.64
CA GLN A 107 23.79 -3.78 -14.19
C GLN A 107 25.17 -3.12 -14.03
N LYS A 108 25.28 -1.83 -14.38
CA LYS A 108 26.53 -1.06 -14.19
C LYS A 108 26.92 -0.92 -12.72
N ILE A 109 25.96 -0.68 -11.84
CA ILE A 109 26.18 -0.60 -10.38
C ILE A 109 26.75 -1.93 -9.86
N PHE A 110 26.13 -3.04 -10.23
CA PHE A 110 26.55 -4.37 -9.80
C PHE A 110 27.99 -4.67 -10.26
N GLU A 111 28.29 -4.48 -11.54
CA GLU A 111 29.63 -4.70 -12.10
C GLU A 111 30.69 -3.78 -11.48
N LYS A 112 30.33 -2.52 -11.16
CA LYS A 112 31.22 -1.59 -10.45
C LYS A 112 31.58 -2.11 -9.07
N LEU A 113 30.59 -2.57 -8.30
CA LEU A 113 30.79 -3.10 -6.94
C LEU A 113 31.54 -4.44 -6.94
N LEU A 114 31.29 -5.29 -7.94
CA LEU A 114 32.03 -6.53 -8.18
C LEU A 114 33.50 -6.24 -8.47
N LYS A 115 33.78 -5.31 -9.40
CA LYS A 115 35.15 -4.89 -9.74
C LYS A 115 35.90 -4.22 -8.58
N LYS A 116 35.20 -3.47 -7.73
CA LYS A 116 35.77 -2.85 -6.51
C LYS A 116 36.07 -3.90 -5.41
N GLY A 117 35.55 -5.12 -5.55
CA GLY A 117 35.72 -6.21 -4.59
C GLY A 117 34.80 -6.10 -3.37
N ASP A 118 33.78 -5.24 -3.43
CA ASP A 118 32.72 -5.13 -2.43
C ASP A 118 31.64 -6.18 -2.63
N ILE A 119 31.48 -6.68 -3.86
CA ILE A 119 30.71 -7.89 -4.15
C ILE A 119 31.66 -9.05 -4.43
N TYR A 120 31.36 -10.24 -3.91
CA TYR A 120 32.13 -11.46 -4.14
C TYR A 120 31.22 -12.68 -4.25
N LEU A 121 31.63 -13.72 -4.98
CA LEU A 121 30.88 -14.96 -5.09
C LEU A 121 31.07 -15.80 -3.81
N GLY A 122 29.96 -16.30 -3.27
CA GLY A 122 29.93 -17.22 -2.15
C GLY A 122 28.81 -18.25 -2.31
N GLU A 123 28.48 -18.95 -1.21
CA GLU A 123 27.39 -19.90 -1.14
C GLU A 123 26.40 -19.45 -0.08
N TYR A 124 25.17 -19.14 -0.49
CA TYR A 124 24.08 -18.89 0.44
C TYR A 124 23.59 -20.22 1.00
N THR A 125 23.66 -20.33 2.33
CA THR A 125 23.16 -21.48 3.09
C THR A 125 22.04 -20.97 3.99
N GLY A 126 20.82 -21.47 3.80
CA GLY A 126 19.67 -21.07 4.60
C GLY A 126 18.65 -22.19 4.78
N TRP A 127 17.89 -22.14 5.88
CA TRP A 127 16.88 -23.14 6.19
C TRP A 127 15.56 -22.76 5.53
N TYR A 128 15.18 -23.49 4.49
CA TYR A 128 13.99 -23.19 3.69
C TYR A 128 12.82 -24.09 4.07
N SER A 129 11.68 -23.51 4.44
CA SER A 129 10.42 -24.25 4.56
C SER A 129 9.74 -24.26 3.20
N VAL A 130 9.48 -25.45 2.67
CA VAL A 130 8.76 -25.62 1.40
C VAL A 130 7.29 -25.24 1.56
N GLU A 131 6.70 -25.54 2.71
CA GLU A 131 5.29 -25.27 3.01
C GLU A 131 5.03 -23.78 3.28
N ASP A 132 6.03 -23.05 3.79
CA ASP A 132 5.95 -21.59 3.99
C ASP A 132 6.52 -20.77 2.82
N GLU A 133 7.24 -21.42 1.91
CA GLU A 133 8.07 -20.81 0.88
C GLU A 133 9.04 -19.73 1.42
N GLU A 134 9.58 -19.93 2.63
CA GLU A 134 10.36 -18.91 3.34
C GLU A 134 11.71 -19.46 3.83
N TYR A 135 12.72 -18.59 3.79
CA TYR A 135 14.05 -18.86 4.35
C TYR A 135 14.14 -18.35 5.77
N PHE A 136 14.72 -19.17 6.64
CA PHE A 136 14.98 -18.89 8.04
C PHE A 136 16.47 -19.01 8.30
N THR A 137 16.98 -18.11 9.13
CA THR A 137 18.27 -18.31 9.81
C THR A 137 18.09 -19.30 10.96
N GLU A 138 19.16 -19.90 11.46
CA GLU A 138 19.11 -20.84 12.59
C GLU A 138 18.41 -20.25 13.82
N SER A 139 18.60 -18.95 14.08
CA SER A 139 18.00 -18.24 15.21
C SER A 139 16.50 -17.95 15.03
N GLN A 140 15.97 -18.07 13.82
CA GLN A 140 14.56 -17.86 13.50
C GLN A 140 13.73 -19.14 13.49
N LEU A 141 14.36 -20.31 13.59
CA LEU A 141 13.66 -21.58 13.68
C LEU A 141 12.99 -21.72 15.06
N ALA A 142 11.73 -22.16 15.08
CA ALA A 142 11.01 -22.46 16.32
C ALA A 142 11.56 -23.69 17.03
N GLU A 143 12.11 -24.63 16.25
CA GLU A 143 12.78 -25.82 16.75
C GLU A 143 14.03 -26.06 15.91
N VAL A 144 15.14 -26.40 16.55
CA VAL A 144 16.44 -26.62 15.90
C VAL A 144 16.87 -28.04 16.19
N TYR A 145 17.03 -28.86 15.14
CA TYR A 145 17.55 -30.22 15.26
C TYR A 145 19.06 -30.20 15.15
N LYS A 146 19.73 -30.82 16.12
CA LYS A 146 21.20 -30.90 16.17
C LYS A 146 21.66 -32.35 16.15
N ASP A 147 22.82 -32.59 15.53
CA ASP A 147 23.52 -33.87 15.66
C ASP A 147 24.24 -34.00 17.02
N ASP A 148 24.81 -35.18 17.30
CA ASP A 148 25.54 -35.47 18.53
C ASP A 148 26.78 -34.58 18.74
N ASN A 149 27.25 -33.89 17.68
CA ASN A 149 28.37 -32.95 17.71
C ASN A 149 27.90 -31.49 17.89
N GLY A 150 26.58 -31.25 17.98
CA GLY A 150 25.99 -29.94 18.18
C GLY A 150 25.76 -29.12 16.90
N ASN A 151 26.00 -29.68 15.71
CA ASN A 151 25.74 -29.00 14.43
C ASN A 151 24.25 -29.01 14.11
N VAL A 152 23.72 -27.91 13.58
CA VAL A 152 22.32 -27.85 13.14
C VAL A 152 22.14 -28.65 11.85
N ILE A 153 21.26 -29.65 11.90
CA ILE A 153 20.96 -30.56 10.79
C ILE A 153 19.52 -30.43 10.26
N GLY A 154 18.68 -29.64 10.94
CA GLY A 154 17.28 -29.44 10.58
C GLY A 154 16.56 -28.52 11.55
N GLY A 155 15.25 -28.38 11.36
CA GLY A 155 14.40 -27.68 12.33
C GLY A 155 13.00 -27.47 11.82
N LYS A 156 12.23 -26.69 12.58
CA LYS A 156 10.91 -26.22 12.17
C LYS A 156 10.86 -24.71 12.10
N ALA A 157 10.22 -24.21 11.05
CA ALA A 157 9.85 -22.81 10.94
C ALA A 157 8.85 -22.42 12.06
N PRO A 158 8.69 -21.11 12.36
CA PRO A 158 7.69 -20.63 13.31
C PRO A 158 6.25 -21.06 13.03
N SER A 159 5.96 -21.44 11.79
CA SER A 159 4.69 -22.04 11.33
C SER A 159 4.47 -23.47 11.84
N GLY A 160 5.52 -24.15 12.31
CA GLY A 160 5.52 -25.57 12.63
C GLY A 160 5.91 -26.49 11.46
N HIS A 161 6.21 -25.94 10.28
CA HIS A 161 6.64 -26.73 9.11
C HIS A 161 8.13 -27.04 9.14
N GLU A 162 8.49 -28.22 8.62
CA GLU A 162 9.88 -28.66 8.49
C GLU A 162 10.68 -27.79 7.52
N VAL A 163 11.89 -27.40 7.93
CA VAL A 163 12.84 -26.69 7.06
C VAL A 163 13.91 -27.63 6.52
N ARG A 164 14.37 -27.37 5.30
CA ARG A 164 15.52 -28.04 4.69
C ARG A 164 16.65 -27.06 4.45
N LEU A 165 17.89 -27.52 4.64
CA LEU A 165 19.05 -26.71 4.29
C LEU A 165 19.13 -26.58 2.78
N VAL A 166 19.08 -25.35 2.28
CA VAL A 166 19.26 -25.04 0.85
C VAL A 166 20.58 -24.30 0.71
N LYS A 167 21.39 -24.79 -0.23
CA LYS A 167 22.65 -24.19 -0.66
C LYS A 167 22.51 -23.72 -2.09
N GLU A 168 22.68 -22.43 -2.32
CA GLU A 168 22.71 -21.86 -3.68
C GLU A 168 23.92 -20.92 -3.82
N PRO A 169 24.65 -20.98 -4.95
CA PRO A 169 25.67 -19.97 -5.22
C PRO A 169 25.00 -18.60 -5.27
N SER A 170 25.61 -17.62 -4.61
CA SER A 170 25.14 -16.24 -4.63
C SER A 170 26.30 -15.28 -4.48
N TYR A 171 26.21 -14.13 -5.14
CA TYR A 171 27.07 -13.01 -4.86
C TYR A 171 26.63 -12.32 -3.55
N PHE A 172 27.61 -12.00 -2.72
CA PHE A 172 27.45 -11.33 -1.44
C PHE A 172 28.06 -9.93 -1.48
N PHE A 173 27.39 -8.98 -0.86
CA PHE A 173 27.86 -7.61 -0.68
C PHE A 173 28.39 -7.42 0.74
N LYS A 174 29.62 -6.90 0.86
CA LYS A 174 30.38 -6.75 2.11
C LYS A 174 29.83 -5.64 3.00
N MET A 175 28.69 -5.87 3.62
CA MET A 175 28.00 -4.93 4.51
C MET A 175 28.85 -4.60 5.74
N SER A 176 29.45 -5.63 6.34
CA SER A 176 30.28 -5.55 7.55
C SER A 176 31.38 -4.49 7.46
N LYS A 177 32.02 -4.37 6.28
CA LYS A 177 33.09 -3.39 5.98
C LYS A 177 32.70 -1.93 6.23
N TYR A 178 31.42 -1.59 6.14
CA TYR A 178 30.93 -0.20 6.22
C TYR A 178 30.22 0.12 7.53
N ALA A 179 30.07 -0.84 8.45
CA ALA A 179 29.31 -0.67 9.69
C ALA A 179 29.83 0.50 10.54
N ASP A 180 31.13 0.59 10.79
CA ASP A 180 31.72 1.66 11.62
C ASP A 180 31.52 3.04 10.99
N ARG A 181 31.70 3.15 9.67
CA ARG A 181 31.48 4.41 8.93
C ARG A 181 30.01 4.83 8.96
N LEU A 182 29.07 3.88 8.90
CA LEU A 182 27.64 4.16 9.02
C LEU A 182 27.28 4.64 10.44
N VAL A 183 27.83 4.00 11.47
CA VAL A 183 27.61 4.41 12.87
C VAL A 183 28.14 5.81 13.12
N GLU A 184 29.31 6.16 12.58
CA GLU A 184 29.84 7.51 12.72
C GLU A 184 28.97 8.54 12.00
N TYR A 185 28.51 8.21 10.78
CA TYR A 185 27.59 9.07 10.05
C TYR A 185 26.30 9.37 10.83
N TYR A 186 25.72 8.39 11.53
CA TYR A 186 24.53 8.63 12.37
C TYR A 186 24.79 9.61 13.51
N LYS A 187 26.00 9.62 14.09
CA LYS A 187 26.36 10.55 15.17
C LYS A 187 26.56 11.96 14.65
N GLU A 188 27.19 12.10 13.49
CA GLU A 188 27.46 13.39 12.84
C GLU A 188 26.19 14.02 12.26
N HIS A 189 25.21 13.20 11.88
CA HIS A 189 23.94 13.59 11.27
C HIS A 189 22.73 13.05 12.04
N PRO A 190 22.42 13.58 13.25
CA PRO A 190 21.29 13.11 14.05
C PRO A 190 19.94 13.25 13.33
N GLU A 191 19.83 14.18 12.37
CA GLU A 191 18.65 14.39 11.54
C GLU A 191 18.46 13.36 10.42
N PHE A 192 19.42 12.46 10.21
CA PHE A 192 19.39 11.49 9.11
C PHE A 192 18.22 10.51 9.20
N ILE A 193 17.84 10.08 10.41
CA ILE A 193 16.78 9.08 10.63
C ILE A 193 15.72 9.65 11.56
N LEU A 194 14.53 9.90 11.01
CA LEU A 194 13.40 10.41 11.78
C LEU A 194 12.23 9.41 11.79
N PRO A 195 11.51 9.27 12.92
CA PRO A 195 11.86 9.80 14.25
C PRO A 195 13.07 9.07 14.86
N HIS A 196 13.79 9.70 15.80
CA HIS A 196 14.97 9.13 16.46
C HIS A 196 14.76 7.76 17.13
N SER A 197 13.51 7.38 17.44
CA SER A 197 13.22 6.03 17.93
C SER A 197 13.61 4.96 16.91
N ARG A 198 13.53 5.24 15.61
CA ARG A 198 13.94 4.34 14.53
C ARG A 198 15.46 4.21 14.45
N GLU A 199 16.19 5.31 14.60
CA GLU A 199 17.65 5.29 14.66
C GLU A 199 18.16 4.34 15.77
N LYS A 200 17.59 4.48 16.98
CA LYS A 200 17.91 3.62 18.13
C LYS A 200 17.59 2.15 17.87
N GLU A 201 16.46 1.87 17.21
CA GLU A 201 16.08 0.53 16.79
C GLU A 201 17.10 -0.07 15.82
N MET A 202 17.53 0.70 14.80
CA MET A 202 18.51 0.27 13.81
C MET A 202 19.88 -0.02 14.43
N LEU A 203 20.35 0.87 15.29
CA LEU A 203 21.61 0.71 16.00
C LEU A 203 21.61 -0.52 16.91
N ASN A 204 20.60 -0.66 17.77
CA ASN A 204 20.61 -1.70 18.79
C ASN A 204 20.27 -3.09 18.26
N ASN A 205 19.32 -3.20 17.34
CA ASN A 205 18.80 -4.49 16.91
C ASN A 205 19.55 -5.08 15.72
N PHE A 206 20.23 -4.25 14.92
CA PHE A 206 20.84 -4.70 13.66
C PHE A 206 22.33 -4.38 13.56
N ILE A 207 22.77 -3.16 13.90
CA ILE A 207 24.18 -2.78 13.69
C ILE A 207 25.09 -3.29 14.82
N LYS A 208 24.72 -3.06 16.09
CA LYS A 208 25.53 -3.47 17.26
C LYS A 208 25.79 -4.98 17.37
N PRO A 209 24.84 -5.88 17.04
CA PRO A 209 25.11 -7.31 17.01
C PRO A 209 26.14 -7.74 15.94
N GLY A 210 26.39 -6.88 14.95
CA GLY A 210 27.22 -7.17 13.78
C GLY A 210 26.37 -7.29 12.52
N LEU A 211 26.82 -6.66 11.42
CA LEU A 211 26.18 -6.78 10.11
C LEU A 211 26.78 -7.96 9.33
N GLU A 212 25.94 -8.92 8.98
CA GLU A 212 26.30 -9.98 8.04
C GLU A 212 26.34 -9.46 6.59
N ASP A 213 27.16 -10.09 5.76
CA ASP A 213 27.24 -9.78 4.34
C ASP A 213 25.94 -10.18 3.63
N LEU A 214 25.46 -9.31 2.74
CA LEU A 214 24.13 -9.42 2.16
C LEU A 214 24.17 -10.23 0.86
N SER A 215 23.38 -11.30 0.75
CA SER A 215 23.19 -12.02 -0.52
C SER A 215 22.42 -11.15 -1.52
N VAL A 216 23.08 -10.75 -2.61
CA VAL A 216 22.61 -9.77 -3.60
C VAL A 216 22.30 -10.36 -4.98
N THR A 217 22.29 -11.69 -5.12
CA THR A 217 21.79 -12.37 -6.32
C THR A 217 20.97 -13.62 -5.98
N ARG A 218 20.24 -14.17 -6.96
CA ARG A 218 19.61 -15.48 -6.91
C ARG A 218 19.82 -16.21 -8.25
N THR A 219 19.88 -17.54 -8.23
CA THR A 219 19.91 -18.38 -9.44
C THR A 219 18.59 -19.11 -9.69
N THR A 220 17.66 -19.04 -8.75
CA THR A 220 16.38 -19.77 -8.72
C THR A 220 15.20 -18.95 -9.24
N VAL A 221 15.42 -17.68 -9.59
CA VAL A 221 14.39 -16.75 -10.04
C VAL A 221 14.77 -16.25 -11.44
N ASN A 222 13.85 -16.36 -12.41
CA ASN A 222 14.12 -15.89 -13.77
C ASN A 222 13.65 -14.44 -13.99
N TRP A 223 12.65 -13.99 -13.23
CA TRP A 223 12.09 -12.65 -13.35
C TRP A 223 12.88 -11.62 -12.53
N GLY A 224 13.94 -11.06 -13.13
CA GLY A 224 14.72 -9.96 -12.58
C GLY A 224 15.85 -9.50 -13.51
N ILE A 225 16.74 -8.65 -12.99
CA ILE A 225 17.85 -8.08 -13.76
C ILE A 225 19.04 -9.06 -13.80
N PRO A 226 19.45 -9.58 -14.96
CA PRO A 226 20.59 -10.50 -15.03
C PRO A 226 21.91 -9.77 -14.77
N VAL A 227 22.82 -10.44 -14.07
CA VAL A 227 24.22 -9.99 -13.90
C VAL A 227 24.95 -10.11 -15.24
N PRO A 228 25.49 -9.03 -15.81
CA PRO A 228 26.10 -9.06 -17.16
C PRO A 228 27.25 -10.05 -17.31
N SER A 229 28.15 -10.10 -16.32
CA SER A 229 29.32 -10.99 -16.32
C SER A 229 28.98 -12.45 -15.99
N ASP A 230 27.83 -12.71 -15.36
CA ASP A 230 27.37 -14.06 -15.00
C ASP A 230 25.84 -14.17 -15.09
N PRO A 231 25.27 -14.31 -16.31
CA PRO A 231 23.82 -14.23 -16.53
C PRO A 231 22.98 -15.34 -15.89
N LYS A 232 23.62 -16.34 -15.26
CA LYS A 232 22.92 -17.33 -14.43
C LYS A 232 22.41 -16.71 -13.13
N HIS A 233 23.02 -15.61 -12.70
CA HIS A 233 22.63 -14.86 -11.53
C HIS A 233 21.72 -13.70 -11.93
N VAL A 234 20.64 -13.55 -11.18
CA VAL A 234 19.73 -12.42 -11.23
C VAL A 234 19.98 -11.55 -9.99
N VAL A 235 20.14 -10.25 -10.19
CA VAL A 235 20.33 -9.27 -9.12
C VAL A 235 19.13 -9.33 -8.18
N TYR A 236 19.40 -9.50 -6.89
CA TYR A 236 18.38 -9.56 -5.86
C TYR A 236 17.80 -8.17 -5.58
N VAL A 237 16.54 -8.18 -5.17
CA VAL A 237 15.65 -7.01 -5.13
C VAL A 237 16.24 -5.78 -4.43
N TRP A 238 17.14 -5.91 -3.46
CA TRP A 238 17.65 -4.74 -2.73
C TRP A 238 18.58 -3.84 -3.54
N ILE A 239 19.51 -4.38 -4.36
CA ILE A 239 20.35 -3.52 -5.22
C ILE A 239 19.48 -2.88 -6.30
N ASP A 240 18.60 -3.68 -6.91
CA ASP A 240 17.63 -3.26 -7.93
C ASP A 240 16.72 -2.14 -7.40
N ALA A 241 15.86 -2.47 -6.44
CA ALA A 241 14.85 -1.58 -5.90
C ALA A 241 15.47 -0.34 -5.24
N LEU A 242 16.52 -0.42 -4.41
CA LEU A 242 17.07 0.78 -3.76
C LEU A 242 17.75 1.73 -4.75
N SER A 243 18.30 1.21 -5.85
CA SER A 243 18.93 2.05 -6.88
C SER A 243 17.90 2.90 -7.64
N ASN A 244 16.59 2.65 -7.50
CA ASN A 244 15.54 3.45 -8.16
C ASN A 244 15.72 4.96 -7.90
N TYR A 245 16.14 5.34 -6.69
CA TYR A 245 16.27 6.74 -6.27
C TYR A 245 17.32 7.53 -7.06
N ILE A 246 18.39 6.87 -7.53
CA ILE A 246 19.43 7.53 -8.33
C ILE A 246 19.25 7.27 -9.83
N THR A 247 18.76 6.09 -10.19
CA THR A 247 18.53 5.70 -11.59
C THR A 247 17.33 6.43 -12.21
N ALA A 248 16.32 6.79 -11.42
CA ALA A 248 15.25 7.69 -11.87
C ALA A 248 15.79 9.05 -12.32
N LEU A 249 16.89 9.51 -11.72
CA LEU A 249 17.58 10.75 -12.06
C LEU A 249 18.65 10.56 -13.16
N GLY A 250 18.77 9.37 -13.74
CA GLY A 250 19.70 9.08 -14.84
C GLY A 250 21.10 8.65 -14.41
N TYR A 251 21.34 8.36 -13.13
CA TYR A 251 22.64 7.86 -12.69
C TYR A 251 23.06 6.59 -13.44
N GLY A 252 24.30 6.59 -13.97
CA GLY A 252 24.82 5.48 -14.78
C GLY A 252 24.38 5.51 -16.24
N SER A 253 23.67 6.54 -16.69
CA SER A 253 23.35 6.80 -18.10
C SER A 253 24.20 7.95 -18.67
N ASP A 254 24.05 8.23 -19.96
CA ASP A 254 24.67 9.40 -20.61
C ASP A 254 23.88 10.70 -20.36
N HIS A 255 22.71 10.60 -19.71
CA HIS A 255 21.79 11.70 -19.37
C HIS A 255 21.60 11.79 -17.85
N ASP A 256 22.62 12.27 -17.13
CA ASP A 256 22.67 12.35 -15.67
C ASP A 256 22.42 13.77 -15.12
N GLU A 257 21.82 14.66 -15.91
CA GLU A 257 21.61 16.06 -15.55
C GLU A 257 20.71 16.21 -14.32
N LEU A 258 19.66 15.39 -14.23
CA LEU A 258 18.77 15.35 -13.06
C LEU A 258 19.52 14.83 -11.83
N PHE A 259 20.41 13.83 -11.98
CA PHE A 259 21.19 13.29 -10.88
C PHE A 259 22.13 14.36 -10.31
N LYS A 260 22.85 15.08 -11.18
CA LYS A 260 23.73 16.19 -10.77
C LYS A 260 23.00 17.34 -10.10
N LYS A 261 21.72 17.55 -10.45
CA LYS A 261 20.89 18.63 -9.92
C LYS A 261 20.23 18.29 -8.59
N TYR A 262 19.65 17.09 -8.47
CA TYR A 262 18.74 16.74 -7.38
C TYR A 262 19.33 15.77 -6.34
N TRP A 263 20.44 15.07 -6.64
CA TRP A 263 21.06 14.16 -5.68
C TRP A 263 22.07 14.89 -4.77
N PRO A 264 22.08 14.67 -3.44
CA PRO A 264 21.31 13.68 -2.68
C PRO A 264 19.84 14.06 -2.43
N ALA A 265 18.99 13.05 -2.26
CA ALA A 265 17.59 13.26 -1.87
C ALA A 265 17.48 14.01 -0.53
N ASP A 266 16.61 15.01 -0.47
CA ASP A 266 16.29 15.71 0.77
C ASP A 266 15.50 14.78 1.70
N VAL A 267 14.52 14.05 1.16
CA VAL A 267 13.67 13.17 1.96
C VAL A 267 13.35 11.86 1.24
N HIS A 268 13.65 10.74 1.90
CA HIS A 268 13.02 9.44 1.62
C HIS A 268 11.91 9.17 2.63
N LEU A 269 10.64 9.19 2.19
CA LEU A 269 9.52 8.77 3.03
C LEU A 269 9.31 7.27 2.89
N VAL A 270 9.33 6.54 4.01
CA VAL A 270 9.16 5.08 4.00
C VAL A 270 8.33 4.59 5.20
N GLY A 271 7.67 3.45 5.04
CA GLY A 271 7.04 2.76 6.17
C GLY A 271 8.08 2.13 7.09
N LYS A 272 7.80 2.07 8.39
CA LYS A 272 8.71 1.49 9.40
C LYS A 272 9.18 0.07 9.09
N GLU A 273 8.42 -0.71 8.32
CA GLU A 273 8.77 -2.09 7.94
C GLU A 273 9.98 -2.18 6.99
N ILE A 274 10.26 -1.12 6.24
CA ILE A 274 11.37 -1.07 5.28
C ILE A 274 12.45 -0.06 5.67
N VAL A 275 12.34 0.54 6.87
CA VAL A 275 13.30 1.54 7.36
C VAL A 275 14.72 0.97 7.44
N ARG A 276 14.86 -0.33 7.79
CA ARG A 276 16.15 -1.03 7.83
C ARG A 276 16.89 -0.98 6.50
N PHE A 277 16.17 -1.21 5.40
CA PHE A 277 16.78 -1.22 4.07
C PHE A 277 17.25 0.18 3.66
N HIS A 278 16.53 1.22 4.08
CA HIS A 278 16.84 2.59 3.71
C HIS A 278 17.90 3.22 4.59
N THR A 279 18.00 2.80 5.85
CA THR A 279 18.95 3.36 6.83
C THR A 279 20.25 2.57 6.89
N ILE A 280 20.23 1.26 6.63
CA ILE A 280 21.44 0.43 6.69
C ILE A 280 21.93 0.06 5.29
N TYR A 281 21.07 -0.56 4.47
CA TYR A 281 21.54 -1.18 3.22
C TYR A 281 21.84 -0.12 2.17
N TRP A 282 20.89 0.79 1.97
CA TRP A 282 21.01 1.86 1.00
C TRP A 282 22.21 2.78 1.27
N PRO A 283 22.45 3.27 2.49
CA PRO A 283 23.56 4.18 2.75
C PRO A 283 24.91 3.46 2.61
N ILE A 284 25.00 2.18 2.97
CA ILE A 284 26.19 1.38 2.74
C ILE A 284 26.44 1.17 1.23
N MET A 285 25.40 0.90 0.44
CA MET A 285 25.52 0.83 -1.03
C MET A 285 26.02 2.16 -1.62
N LEU A 286 25.48 3.29 -1.15
CA LEU A 286 25.95 4.62 -1.55
C LEU A 286 27.39 4.88 -1.13
N MET A 287 27.78 4.52 0.08
CA MET A 287 29.17 4.60 0.57
C MET A 287 30.12 3.76 -0.28
N ALA A 288 29.71 2.55 -0.71
CA ALA A 288 30.48 1.71 -1.60
C ALA A 288 30.56 2.25 -3.04
N LEU A 289 29.54 3.00 -3.47
CA LEU A 289 29.52 3.72 -4.75
C LEU A 289 30.26 5.06 -4.71
N ASP A 290 30.71 5.49 -3.54
CA ASP A 290 31.32 6.80 -3.24
C ASP A 290 30.36 7.97 -3.57
N LEU A 291 29.07 7.82 -3.24
CA LEU A 291 28.02 8.82 -3.44
C LEU A 291 27.60 9.47 -2.12
N PRO A 292 27.09 10.72 -2.16
CA PRO A 292 26.51 11.35 -0.97
C PRO A 292 25.24 10.61 -0.53
N LEU A 293 25.00 10.61 0.78
CA LEU A 293 23.85 9.98 1.41
C LEU A 293 22.64 10.93 1.37
N PRO A 294 21.40 10.42 1.40
CA PRO A 294 20.22 11.26 1.53
C PRO A 294 20.26 12.07 2.82
N LYS A 295 19.64 13.26 2.82
CA LYS A 295 19.64 14.15 4.00
C LYS A 295 18.76 13.60 5.13
N HIS A 296 17.54 13.15 4.79
CA HIS A 296 16.60 12.59 5.76
C HIS A 296 15.94 11.31 5.25
N ILE A 297 15.75 10.35 6.17
CA ILE A 297 14.97 9.13 5.98
C ILE A 297 13.92 9.09 7.07
N ILE A 298 12.65 9.12 6.65
CA ILE A 298 11.53 9.23 7.58
C ILE A 298 10.72 7.94 7.57
N GLY A 299 10.82 7.21 8.67
CA GLY A 299 10.14 5.94 8.91
C GLY A 299 8.80 6.14 9.60
N HIS A 300 7.74 6.42 8.84
CA HIS A 300 6.41 6.63 9.39
C HIS A 300 5.76 5.32 9.88
N GLY A 301 4.77 5.43 10.78
CA GLY A 301 4.03 4.26 11.28
C GLY A 301 2.98 3.74 10.31
N TRP A 302 2.30 2.67 10.71
CA TRP A 302 1.25 2.06 9.91
C TRP A 302 -0.09 2.75 10.08
N VAL A 303 -0.88 2.76 9.00
CA VAL A 303 -2.32 2.93 9.08
C VAL A 303 -2.92 1.56 9.42
N LEU A 304 -3.49 1.45 10.62
CA LEU A 304 -4.06 0.23 11.18
C LEU A 304 -5.58 0.32 11.23
N MET A 305 -6.23 -0.83 11.33
CA MET A 305 -7.62 -0.95 11.75
C MET A 305 -7.66 -1.34 13.23
N LYS A 306 -8.83 -1.23 13.90
CA LYS A 306 -9.00 -1.72 15.29
C LYS A 306 -8.56 -3.18 15.50
N ASN A 307 -8.61 -4.01 14.45
CA ASN A 307 -8.19 -5.42 14.46
C ASN A 307 -6.77 -5.65 13.87
N GLY A 308 -5.93 -4.62 13.82
CA GLY A 308 -4.54 -4.66 13.38
C GLY A 308 -4.33 -4.24 11.93
N LYS A 309 -3.22 -4.71 11.32
CA LYS A 309 -2.81 -4.32 9.96
C LYS A 309 -3.89 -4.64 8.92
N MET A 310 -4.10 -3.71 7.99
CA MET A 310 -4.98 -3.92 6.83
C MET A 310 -4.48 -5.05 5.95
N SER A 311 -5.34 -6.01 5.64
CA SER A 311 -5.07 -7.05 4.66
C SER A 311 -6.34 -7.51 3.95
N LYS A 312 -6.17 -7.98 2.71
CA LYS A 312 -7.26 -8.55 1.90
C LYS A 312 -7.83 -9.81 2.55
N SER A 313 -6.96 -10.67 3.10
CA SER A 313 -7.36 -11.93 3.75
C SER A 313 -8.24 -11.72 4.99
N LYS A 314 -8.00 -10.63 5.74
CA LYS A 314 -8.79 -10.27 6.93
C LYS A 314 -10.09 -9.54 6.59
N GLY A 315 -10.31 -9.14 5.34
CA GLY A 315 -11.49 -8.38 4.92
C GLY A 315 -11.59 -7.00 5.59
N ASN A 316 -10.46 -6.42 6.02
CA ASN A 316 -10.37 -5.11 6.67
C ASN A 316 -9.58 -4.10 5.81
N ALA A 317 -9.30 -4.43 4.55
CA ALA A 317 -8.61 -3.54 3.64
C ALA A 317 -9.54 -2.42 3.17
N VAL A 318 -9.12 -1.17 3.36
CA VAL A 318 -9.81 0.02 2.84
C VAL A 318 -9.07 0.47 1.58
N TYR A 319 -9.80 0.60 0.48
CA TYR A 319 -9.25 1.10 -0.78
C TYR A 319 -9.54 2.61 -0.91
N PRO A 320 -8.59 3.43 -1.40
CA PRO A 320 -8.81 4.86 -1.54
C PRO A 320 -10.04 5.18 -2.42
N GLU A 321 -10.23 4.44 -3.51
CA GLU A 321 -11.28 4.75 -4.49
C GLU A 321 -12.69 4.62 -3.89
N SER A 322 -12.92 3.69 -2.95
CA SER A 322 -14.22 3.56 -2.28
C SER A 322 -14.57 4.76 -1.41
N LEU A 323 -13.56 5.47 -0.89
CA LEU A 323 -13.78 6.69 -0.12
C LEU A 323 -13.90 7.90 -1.05
N THR A 324 -12.96 8.05 -2.00
CA THR A 324 -12.92 9.24 -2.85
C THR A 324 -14.09 9.32 -3.82
N SER A 325 -14.64 8.19 -4.28
CA SER A 325 -15.83 8.20 -5.14
C SER A 325 -17.09 8.74 -4.45
N ARG A 326 -17.15 8.63 -3.11
CA ARG A 326 -18.33 9.02 -2.33
C ARG A 326 -18.16 10.37 -1.63
N TYR A 327 -16.97 10.64 -1.12
CA TYR A 327 -16.70 11.81 -0.28
C TYR A 327 -15.83 12.87 -0.97
N GLY A 328 -15.27 12.58 -2.15
CA GLY A 328 -14.26 13.43 -2.79
C GLY A 328 -12.85 13.12 -2.29
N ILE A 329 -11.84 13.70 -2.94
CA ILE A 329 -10.42 13.39 -2.66
C ILE A 329 -9.94 14.05 -1.36
N ASP A 330 -10.35 15.30 -1.12
CA ASP A 330 -9.82 16.12 -0.04
C ASP A 330 -10.18 15.62 1.36
N PRO A 331 -11.40 15.11 1.62
CA PRO A 331 -11.68 14.46 2.90
C PRO A 331 -10.73 13.32 3.25
N LEU A 332 -10.37 12.49 2.27
CA LEU A 332 -9.40 11.41 2.49
C LEU A 332 -8.00 11.96 2.78
N ARG A 333 -7.53 12.91 1.96
CA ARG A 333 -6.20 13.52 2.13
C ARG A 333 -6.09 14.26 3.46
N TYR A 334 -7.09 15.05 3.80
CA TYR A 334 -7.21 15.73 5.10
C TYR A 334 -7.17 14.72 6.24
N TYR A 335 -8.02 13.70 6.24
CA TYR A 335 -8.06 12.71 7.31
C TYR A 335 -6.70 12.05 7.53
N LEU A 336 -6.05 11.61 6.45
CA LEU A 336 -4.77 10.93 6.50
C LEU A 336 -3.66 11.82 7.09
N MET A 337 -3.64 13.11 6.76
CA MET A 337 -2.64 14.04 7.28
C MET A 337 -2.99 14.60 8.67
N ARG A 338 -4.28 14.64 9.01
CA ARG A 338 -4.80 15.24 10.24
C ARG A 338 -4.90 14.25 11.40
N ALA A 339 -5.57 13.12 11.18
CA ALA A 339 -5.99 12.22 12.25
C ALA A 339 -4.89 11.23 12.65
N LEU A 340 -3.93 10.97 11.75
CA LEU A 340 -2.88 9.99 11.98
C LEU A 340 -1.58 10.69 12.40
N PRO A 341 -0.97 10.31 13.52
CA PRO A 341 0.30 10.89 13.94
C PRO A 341 1.41 10.48 12.96
N PHE A 342 2.11 11.44 12.38
CA PHE A 342 3.26 11.15 11.53
C PHE A 342 4.42 10.60 12.39
N GLY A 343 4.94 9.42 12.06
CA GLY A 343 6.00 8.74 12.83
C GLY A 343 5.54 7.64 13.80
N ALA A 344 4.25 7.57 14.12
CA ALA A 344 3.65 6.53 14.96
C ALA A 344 2.52 5.79 14.22
N ASP A 345 2.09 4.65 14.76
CA ASP A 345 0.95 3.92 14.19
C ASP A 345 -0.34 4.71 14.46
N GLY A 346 -1.17 4.84 13.42
CA GLY A 346 -2.48 5.48 13.51
C GLY A 346 -3.59 4.48 13.24
N ILE A 347 -4.74 4.64 13.90
CA ILE A 347 -5.89 3.74 13.73
C ILE A 347 -6.95 4.45 12.89
N PHE A 348 -7.22 3.91 11.70
CA PHE A 348 -8.36 4.31 10.88
C PHE A 348 -9.64 3.68 11.44
N THR A 349 -10.67 4.51 11.60
CA THR A 349 -12.04 4.04 11.86
C THR A 349 -13.02 4.78 10.96
N PRO A 350 -14.05 4.11 10.41
CA PRO A 350 -15.10 4.78 9.65
C PRO A 350 -15.79 5.89 10.46
N GLU A 351 -15.95 5.69 11.78
CA GLU A 351 -16.56 6.67 12.67
C GLU A 351 -15.75 7.97 12.72
N ASP A 352 -14.47 7.89 13.08
CA ASP A 352 -13.57 9.05 13.13
C ASP A 352 -13.44 9.71 11.75
N PHE A 353 -13.38 8.94 10.66
CA PHE A 353 -13.36 9.50 9.31
C PHE A 353 -14.57 10.41 9.02
N ILE A 354 -15.79 9.94 9.32
CA ILE A 354 -17.01 10.72 9.10
C ILE A 354 -17.14 11.88 10.09
N GLU A 355 -16.71 11.70 11.34
CA GLU A 355 -16.68 12.76 12.34
C GLU A 355 -15.78 13.93 11.89
N ARG A 356 -14.58 13.65 11.37
CA ARG A 356 -13.68 14.69 10.84
C ARG A 356 -14.27 15.45 9.67
N ILE A 357 -14.99 14.76 8.77
CA ILE A 357 -15.69 15.43 7.67
C ILE A 357 -16.77 16.36 8.21
N ASN A 358 -17.60 15.88 9.14
CA ASN A 358 -18.71 16.65 9.65
C ASN A 358 -18.26 17.83 10.52
N TYR A 359 -17.36 17.61 11.47
CA TYR A 359 -16.95 18.64 12.42
C TYR A 359 -15.94 19.61 11.82
N ASP A 360 -14.79 19.10 11.37
CA ASP A 360 -13.69 19.96 10.94
C ASP A 360 -14.00 20.61 9.58
N LEU A 361 -14.48 19.83 8.61
CA LEU A 361 -14.65 20.30 7.24
C LEU A 361 -16.01 20.98 7.01
N ALA A 362 -17.12 20.33 7.36
CA ALA A 362 -18.45 20.87 7.07
C ALA A 362 -18.90 21.94 8.06
N ASN A 363 -18.82 21.67 9.37
CA ASN A 363 -19.36 22.56 10.40
C ASN A 363 -18.45 23.77 10.70
N ASP A 364 -17.13 23.61 10.62
CA ASP A 364 -16.18 24.68 10.94
C ASP A 364 -15.79 25.46 9.68
N LEU A 365 -14.95 24.88 8.81
CA LEU A 365 -14.43 25.56 7.62
C LEU A 365 -15.51 25.87 6.58
N GLY A 366 -16.31 24.86 6.20
CA GLY A 366 -17.35 24.99 5.18
C GLY A 366 -18.44 25.98 5.56
N ASN A 367 -18.85 25.98 6.83
CA ASN A 367 -19.81 26.93 7.37
C ASN A 367 -19.24 28.35 7.46
N LEU A 368 -17.98 28.51 7.88
CA LEU A 368 -17.30 29.81 7.91
C LEU A 368 -17.31 30.48 6.52
N LEU A 369 -16.92 29.73 5.49
CA LEU A 369 -16.95 30.21 4.11
C LEU A 369 -18.37 30.59 3.69
N ASN A 370 -19.33 29.69 3.89
CA ASN A 370 -20.70 29.91 3.44
C ASN A 370 -21.36 31.12 4.13
N ARG A 371 -21.18 31.27 5.46
CA ARG A 371 -21.67 32.42 6.23
C ARG A 371 -21.03 33.71 5.73
N THR A 372 -19.70 33.72 5.55
CA THR A 372 -18.97 34.91 5.12
C THR A 372 -19.42 35.39 3.74
N VAL A 373 -19.43 34.51 2.74
CA VAL A 373 -19.87 34.85 1.37
C VAL A 373 -21.34 35.28 1.36
N SER A 374 -22.20 34.62 2.13
CA SER A 374 -23.62 35.01 2.23
C SER A 374 -23.80 36.40 2.84
N MET A 375 -23.07 36.73 3.91
CA MET A 375 -23.12 38.05 4.53
C MET A 375 -22.57 39.14 3.61
N ILE A 376 -21.49 38.87 2.87
CA ILE A 376 -20.96 39.80 1.86
C ILE A 376 -21.99 40.07 0.77
N ASN A 377 -22.64 39.04 0.24
CA ASN A 377 -23.72 39.20 -0.74
C ASN A 377 -24.90 40.01 -0.19
N GLN A 378 -25.33 39.70 1.05
CA GLN A 378 -26.52 40.31 1.64
C GLN A 378 -26.29 41.75 2.09
N TYR A 379 -25.10 42.08 2.59
CA TYR A 379 -24.85 43.35 3.27
C TYR A 379 -23.93 44.31 2.50
N GLN A 380 -23.19 43.82 1.51
CA GLN A 380 -22.20 44.59 0.74
C GLN A 380 -22.38 44.39 -0.79
N ASP A 381 -23.54 43.91 -1.24
CA ASP A 381 -23.85 43.65 -2.66
C ASP A 381 -22.81 42.77 -3.38
N GLY A 382 -22.21 41.84 -2.62
CA GLY A 382 -21.18 40.92 -3.08
C GLY A 382 -19.76 41.51 -3.12
N GLN A 383 -19.58 42.79 -2.78
CA GLN A 383 -18.29 43.47 -2.86
C GLN A 383 -17.44 43.26 -1.62
N VAL A 384 -16.15 43.00 -1.81
CA VAL A 384 -15.16 42.96 -0.74
C VAL A 384 -14.24 44.17 -0.84
N ALA A 385 -14.24 45.01 0.18
CA ALA A 385 -13.32 46.14 0.29
C ALA A 385 -11.91 45.69 0.71
N PRO A 386 -10.86 46.49 0.44
CA PRO A 386 -9.52 46.24 0.99
C PRO A 386 -9.52 46.10 2.51
N VAL A 387 -8.64 45.23 3.01
CA VAL A 387 -8.41 45.09 4.46
C VAL A 387 -7.90 46.43 5.01
N PRO A 388 -8.48 46.95 6.11
CA PRO A 388 -8.07 48.24 6.65
C PRO A 388 -6.66 48.16 7.26
N VAL A 389 -5.86 49.19 7.02
CA VAL A 389 -4.51 49.32 7.59
C VAL A 389 -4.56 49.41 9.11
N ALA A 390 -5.51 50.18 9.64
CA ALA A 390 -5.75 50.30 11.07
C ALA A 390 -6.86 49.34 11.49
N GLN A 391 -6.52 48.37 12.33
CA GLN A 391 -7.46 47.39 12.87
C GLN A 391 -7.99 47.84 14.23
N ASP A 392 -9.25 47.54 14.51
CA ASP A 392 -9.77 47.62 15.87
C ASP A 392 -9.17 46.51 16.76
N LYS A 393 -9.56 46.45 18.04
CA LYS A 393 -9.02 45.46 18.97
C LYS A 393 -9.25 44.01 18.51
N LEU A 394 -10.42 43.70 17.95
CA LEU A 394 -10.78 42.34 17.55
C LEU A 394 -10.12 41.97 16.22
N GLY A 395 -10.09 42.89 15.26
CA GLY A 395 -9.40 42.73 13.98
C GLY A 395 -7.89 42.58 14.16
N LYS A 396 -7.31 43.32 15.12
CA LYS A 396 -5.88 43.18 15.46
C LYS A 396 -5.56 41.80 16.04
N ASP A 397 -6.39 41.32 16.95
CA ASP A 397 -6.28 39.98 17.52
C ASP A 397 -6.42 38.87 16.46
N LEU A 398 -7.32 39.03 15.48
CA LEU A 398 -7.43 38.13 14.33
C LEU A 398 -6.18 38.17 13.43
N GLN A 399 -5.66 39.37 13.13
CA GLN A 399 -4.43 39.54 12.35
C GLN A 399 -3.22 38.91 13.04
N ASP A 400 -3.05 39.13 14.35
CA ASP A 400 -1.96 38.58 15.14
C ASP A 400 -2.07 37.05 15.24
N THR A 401 -3.29 36.52 15.36
CA THR A 401 -3.56 35.07 15.29
C THR A 401 -3.13 34.51 13.93
N ALA A 402 -3.49 35.16 12.83
CA ALA A 402 -3.11 34.71 11.49
C ALA A 402 -1.59 34.70 11.30
N ALA A 403 -0.88 35.74 11.76
CA ALA A 403 0.59 35.80 11.70
C ALA A 403 1.24 34.65 12.50
N SER A 404 0.76 34.39 13.72
CA SER A 404 1.23 33.26 14.54
C SER A 404 0.95 31.92 13.87
N VAL A 405 -0.25 31.73 13.32
CA VAL A 405 -0.64 30.49 12.63
C VAL A 405 0.21 30.24 11.39
N ILE A 406 0.54 31.27 10.61
CA ILE A 406 1.42 31.15 9.44
C ILE A 406 2.83 30.72 9.86
N ALA A 407 3.36 31.29 10.95
CA ALA A 407 4.67 30.92 11.48
C ALA A 407 4.68 29.47 11.97
N ASP A 408 3.72 29.09 12.83
CA ASP A 408 3.57 27.72 13.35
C ASP A 408 3.39 26.72 12.20
N TYR A 409 2.53 27.02 11.23
CA TYR A 409 2.28 26.17 10.06
C TYR A 409 3.57 25.89 9.29
N ARG A 410 4.39 26.91 9.04
CA ARG A 410 5.66 26.73 8.31
C ARG A 410 6.62 25.85 9.09
N GLU A 411 6.82 26.11 10.39
CA GLU A 411 7.69 25.31 11.25
C GLU A 411 7.27 23.82 11.27
N GLN A 412 5.97 23.56 11.44
CA GLN A 412 5.45 22.20 11.49
C GLN A 412 5.54 21.50 10.13
N MET A 413 5.27 22.20 9.02
CA MET A 413 5.41 21.63 7.68
C MET A 413 6.87 21.31 7.35
N ASP A 414 7.82 22.22 7.65
CA ASP A 414 9.26 21.99 7.45
C ASP A 414 9.78 20.78 8.25
N SER A 415 9.15 20.50 9.40
CA SER A 415 9.46 19.34 10.26
C SER A 415 8.61 18.08 9.96
N LEU A 416 7.80 18.09 8.89
CA LEU A 416 6.88 16.99 8.50
C LEU A 416 5.81 16.64 9.54
N HIS A 417 5.49 17.56 10.44
CA HIS A 417 4.43 17.43 11.44
C HIS A 417 3.07 17.87 10.85
N PHE A 418 2.60 17.16 9.82
CA PHE A 418 1.41 17.55 9.05
C PHE A 418 0.15 17.71 9.92
N SER A 419 -0.03 16.86 10.94
CA SER A 419 -1.18 16.93 11.84
C SER A 419 -1.18 18.24 12.64
N GLN A 420 -0.02 18.63 13.17
CA GLN A 420 0.20 19.86 13.93
C GLN A 420 0.11 21.11 13.04
N ALA A 421 0.56 21.01 11.78
CA ALA A 421 0.39 22.07 10.80
C ALA A 421 -1.10 22.33 10.53
N LEU A 422 -1.90 21.27 10.32
CA LEU A 422 -3.34 21.39 10.13
C LEU A 422 -4.06 21.87 11.41
N ASP A 423 -3.66 21.39 12.60
CA ASP A 423 -4.14 21.92 13.89
C ASP A 423 -3.97 23.43 13.97
N SER A 424 -2.80 23.93 13.54
CA SER A 424 -2.50 25.37 13.56
C SER A 424 -3.41 26.15 12.63
N ILE A 425 -3.68 25.65 11.42
CA ILE A 425 -4.66 26.27 10.51
C ILE A 425 -6.04 26.34 11.15
N TRP A 426 -6.49 25.28 11.83
CA TRP A 426 -7.80 25.24 12.48
C TRP A 426 -7.92 26.22 13.66
N LYS A 427 -6.81 26.67 14.27
CA LYS A 427 -6.85 27.79 15.22
C LYS A 427 -7.36 29.08 14.56
N LEU A 428 -6.94 29.36 13.32
CA LEU A 428 -7.43 30.53 12.57
C LEU A 428 -8.88 30.37 12.14
N VAL A 429 -9.30 29.15 11.72
CA VAL A 429 -10.70 28.84 11.41
C VAL A 429 -11.60 29.14 12.63
N ALA A 430 -11.24 28.58 13.79
CA ALA A 430 -11.97 28.80 15.04
C ALA A 430 -11.99 30.28 15.46
N ARG A 431 -10.86 30.98 15.32
CA ARG A 431 -10.77 32.41 15.65
C ARG A 431 -11.66 33.27 14.74
N ALA A 432 -11.70 32.96 13.44
CA ALA A 432 -12.54 33.66 12.46
C ALA A 432 -14.04 33.38 12.71
N ASN A 433 -14.42 32.15 13.05
CA ASN A 433 -15.79 31.85 13.48
C ASN A 433 -16.18 32.65 14.73
N LYS A 434 -15.31 32.69 15.75
CA LYS A 434 -15.52 33.50 16.95
C LYS A 434 -15.59 35.00 16.65
N TYR A 435 -14.81 35.48 15.67
CA TYR A 435 -14.81 36.88 15.25
C TYR A 435 -16.18 37.30 14.71
N ILE A 436 -16.87 36.43 13.95
CA ILE A 436 -18.26 36.68 13.52
C ILE A 436 -19.19 36.85 14.72
N ASP A 437 -19.05 35.97 15.72
CA ASP A 437 -19.94 35.96 16.87
C ASP A 437 -19.70 37.17 17.80
N GLU A 438 -18.45 37.64 17.92
CA GLU A 438 -18.07 38.83 18.70
C GLU A 438 -18.44 40.15 18.02
N THR A 439 -18.30 40.23 16.70
CA THR A 439 -18.58 41.45 15.91
C THR A 439 -20.05 41.60 15.55
N THR A 440 -20.80 40.50 15.55
CA THR A 440 -22.24 40.47 15.23
C THR A 440 -22.61 41.25 13.95
N PRO A 441 -22.14 40.86 12.75
CA PRO A 441 -22.35 41.62 11.51
C PRO A 441 -23.81 42.00 11.21
N TRP A 442 -24.75 41.15 11.61
CA TRP A 442 -26.18 41.39 11.46
C TRP A 442 -26.70 42.57 12.29
N VAL A 443 -26.07 42.88 13.42
CA VAL A 443 -26.37 44.07 14.24
C VAL A 443 -25.79 45.31 13.56
N LEU A 444 -24.51 45.27 13.16
CA LEU A 444 -23.85 46.38 12.46
C LEU A 444 -24.63 46.80 11.19
N ASN A 445 -25.12 45.82 10.43
CA ASN A 445 -25.96 46.07 9.26
C ASN A 445 -27.30 46.76 9.64
N LYS A 446 -27.98 46.30 10.70
CA LYS A 446 -29.23 46.90 11.18
C LYS A 446 -29.04 48.32 11.71
N GLU A 447 -27.92 48.59 12.36
CA GLU A 447 -27.55 49.91 12.89
C GLU A 447 -27.01 50.86 11.81
N GLY A 448 -26.78 50.38 10.58
CA GLY A 448 -26.26 51.18 9.48
C GLY A 448 -24.77 51.54 9.62
N LYS A 449 -24.01 50.81 10.44
CA LYS A 449 -22.56 51.03 10.64
C LYS A 449 -21.74 50.40 9.49
N LYS A 450 -21.83 51.02 8.32
CA LYS A 450 -21.31 50.49 7.06
C LYS A 450 -19.80 50.24 7.07
N ASP A 451 -19.01 51.16 7.61
CA ASP A 451 -17.55 51.07 7.59
C ASP A 451 -17.05 49.91 8.48
N GLU A 452 -17.58 49.82 9.71
CA GLU A 452 -17.29 48.73 10.65
C GLU A 452 -17.68 47.37 10.04
N LEU A 453 -18.86 47.28 9.42
CA LEU A 453 -19.31 46.07 8.74
C LEU A 453 -18.37 45.68 7.59
N SER A 454 -17.92 46.64 6.79
CA SER A 454 -17.00 46.40 5.68
C SER A 454 -15.62 45.90 6.16
N HIS A 455 -15.11 46.45 7.26
CA HIS A 455 -13.89 45.97 7.91
C HIS A 455 -14.02 44.52 8.39
N VAL A 456 -15.16 44.17 9.01
CA VAL A 456 -15.41 42.80 9.47
C VAL A 456 -15.46 41.83 8.27
N MET A 457 -16.15 42.20 7.18
CA MET A 457 -16.25 41.36 5.99
C MET A 457 -14.91 41.14 5.29
N SER A 458 -14.10 42.20 5.11
CA SER A 458 -12.77 42.10 4.50
C SER A 458 -11.80 41.26 5.34
N ASN A 459 -11.81 41.41 6.66
CA ASN A 459 -11.01 40.59 7.58
C ASN A 459 -11.37 39.09 7.50
N LEU A 460 -12.66 38.76 7.37
CA LEU A 460 -13.12 37.37 7.22
C LEU A 460 -12.73 36.79 5.86
N ALA A 461 -12.91 37.55 4.78
CA ALA A 461 -12.50 37.15 3.44
C ALA A 461 -10.98 36.89 3.39
N GLU A 462 -10.19 37.77 4.00
CA GLU A 462 -8.74 37.62 4.09
C GLU A 462 -8.33 36.39 4.90
N SER A 463 -8.98 36.13 6.03
CA SER A 463 -8.75 34.91 6.81
C SER A 463 -8.99 33.66 5.97
N LEU A 464 -10.09 33.61 5.23
CA LEU A 464 -10.43 32.49 4.35
C LEU A 464 -9.45 32.32 3.18
N ARG A 465 -8.95 33.42 2.61
CA ARG A 465 -7.89 33.39 1.57
C ARG A 465 -6.62 32.74 2.11
N LEU A 466 -6.16 33.15 3.29
CA LEU A 466 -4.96 32.59 3.93
C LEU A 466 -5.16 31.11 4.30
N ILE A 467 -6.32 30.74 4.84
CA ILE A 467 -6.66 29.34 5.13
C ILE A 467 -6.59 28.51 3.85
N ALA A 468 -7.20 28.96 2.77
CA ALA A 468 -7.19 28.25 1.48
C ALA A 468 -5.76 28.03 0.95
N ILE A 469 -4.86 29.03 1.08
CA ILE A 469 -3.45 28.87 0.69
C ILE A 469 -2.75 27.80 1.53
N MET A 470 -2.94 27.81 2.86
CA MET A 470 -2.26 26.87 3.76
C MET A 470 -2.78 25.43 3.67
N ILE A 471 -4.07 25.22 3.37
CA ILE A 471 -4.62 23.86 3.24
C ILE A 471 -4.28 23.22 1.89
N TYR A 472 -3.96 23.99 0.85
CA TYR A 472 -3.77 23.47 -0.51
C TYR A 472 -2.80 22.29 -0.66
N PRO A 473 -1.64 22.25 0.04
CA PRO A 473 -0.76 21.09 -0.04
C PRO A 473 -1.43 19.78 0.37
N VAL A 474 -2.46 19.84 1.23
CA VAL A 474 -3.24 18.67 1.67
C VAL A 474 -4.56 18.55 0.89
N MET A 475 -5.28 19.65 0.68
CA MET A 475 -6.64 19.68 0.11
C MET A 475 -6.64 20.42 -1.23
N THR A 476 -6.42 19.67 -2.31
CA THR A 476 -6.06 20.21 -3.63
C THR A 476 -7.24 20.75 -4.42
N GLU A 477 -8.47 20.29 -4.12
CA GLU A 477 -9.70 20.80 -4.77
C GLU A 477 -10.39 21.90 -3.96
N THR A 478 -10.30 21.84 -2.63
CA THR A 478 -11.01 22.71 -1.70
C THR A 478 -10.46 24.11 -1.75
N ALA A 479 -9.13 24.25 -1.75
CA ALA A 479 -8.50 25.56 -1.81
C ALA A 479 -8.88 26.36 -3.09
N PRO A 480 -8.83 25.78 -4.31
CA PRO A 480 -9.35 26.44 -5.50
C PRO A 480 -10.85 26.78 -5.41
N LYS A 481 -11.68 25.86 -4.90
CA LYS A 481 -13.13 26.12 -4.71
C LYS A 481 -13.41 27.24 -3.70
N MET A 482 -12.57 27.38 -2.68
CA MET A 482 -12.64 28.50 -1.74
C MET A 482 -12.29 29.82 -2.42
N PHE A 483 -11.20 29.84 -3.19
CA PHE A 483 -10.81 31.02 -3.98
C PHE A 483 -11.91 31.44 -4.94
N GLU A 484 -12.48 30.49 -5.70
CA GLU A 484 -13.60 30.77 -6.61
C GLU A 484 -14.77 31.42 -5.86
N GLN A 485 -15.17 30.87 -4.70
CA GLN A 485 -16.27 31.45 -3.92
C GLN A 485 -15.98 32.85 -3.37
N LEU A 486 -14.71 33.17 -3.12
CA LEU A 486 -14.25 34.51 -2.72
C LEU A 486 -14.11 35.48 -3.91
N GLY A 487 -14.33 35.03 -5.15
CA GLY A 487 -14.13 35.86 -6.34
C GLY A 487 -12.67 36.00 -6.76
N LEU A 488 -11.82 35.08 -6.30
CA LEU A 488 -10.38 35.03 -6.58
C LEU A 488 -10.07 33.95 -7.62
N ASN A 489 -8.90 34.06 -8.26
CA ASN A 489 -8.39 33.09 -9.20
C ASN A 489 -7.26 32.27 -8.55
N TRP A 490 -7.46 30.96 -8.43
CA TRP A 490 -6.42 30.07 -7.90
C TRP A 490 -5.17 30.03 -8.79
N ASP A 491 -5.24 30.32 -10.09
CA ASP A 491 -4.05 30.28 -10.94
C ASP A 491 -3.25 31.60 -10.92
N ASP A 492 -3.71 32.61 -10.18
CA ASP A 492 -3.03 33.88 -10.00
C ASP A 492 -2.10 33.83 -8.77
N GLU A 493 -0.78 33.75 -9.00
CA GLU A 493 0.23 33.69 -7.94
C GLU A 493 0.27 34.97 -7.09
N ASP A 494 -0.07 36.13 -7.64
CA ASP A 494 -0.11 37.39 -6.88
C ASP A 494 -1.22 37.35 -5.82
N GLN A 495 -2.24 36.49 -6.02
CA GLN A 495 -3.33 36.27 -5.07
C GLN A 495 -2.99 35.28 -3.94
N LYS A 496 -1.83 34.62 -4.01
CA LYS A 496 -1.39 33.59 -3.06
C LYS A 496 -0.36 34.08 -2.03
N ASN A 497 -0.14 35.39 -1.94
CA ASN A 497 0.74 35.93 -0.91
C ASN A 497 0.25 35.55 0.50
N LEU A 498 1.06 34.80 1.24
CA LEU A 498 0.71 34.28 2.57
C LEU A 498 1.08 35.29 3.67
N ALA A 499 0.35 36.39 3.73
CA ALA A 499 0.46 37.42 4.77
C ALA A 499 -0.89 38.10 4.98
N PHE A 500 -1.24 38.40 6.24
CA PHE A 500 -2.45 39.17 6.58
C PHE A 500 -2.13 40.67 6.47
N ASN A 501 -2.20 41.21 5.26
CA ASN A 501 -1.81 42.58 4.92
C ASN A 501 -2.86 43.28 4.04
N ASP A 502 -2.47 44.36 3.35
CA ASP A 502 -3.34 45.16 2.48
C ASP A 502 -3.65 44.46 1.15
N PHE A 503 -3.96 43.16 1.18
CA PHE A 503 -4.38 42.43 -0.01
C PHE A 503 -5.47 43.23 -0.73
N GLY A 504 -5.21 43.52 -2.01
CA GLY A 504 -5.97 44.48 -2.82
C GLY A 504 -7.35 43.98 -3.23
N TRP A 505 -8.17 43.58 -2.26
CA TRP A 505 -9.56 43.19 -2.46
C TRP A 505 -10.29 44.28 -3.24
N ASN A 506 -10.69 43.93 -4.45
CA ASN A 506 -11.51 44.76 -5.33
C ASN A 506 -12.29 43.84 -6.28
N THR A 507 -12.85 42.76 -5.72
CA THR A 507 -13.56 41.73 -6.45
C THR A 507 -14.93 41.48 -5.83
N LYS A 508 -15.79 40.80 -6.59
CA LYS A 508 -17.08 40.30 -6.12
C LYS A 508 -16.97 38.83 -5.79
N VAL A 509 -17.49 38.45 -4.62
CA VAL A 509 -17.72 37.04 -4.29
C VAL A 509 -18.78 36.44 -5.22
N VAL A 510 -18.87 35.11 -5.25
CA VAL A 510 -19.92 34.45 -6.04
C VAL A 510 -21.31 34.79 -5.49
N GLU A 511 -22.27 35.04 -6.39
CA GLU A 511 -23.65 35.43 -5.99
C GLU A 511 -24.35 34.35 -5.16
N LYS A 512 -24.04 33.08 -5.40
CA LYS A 512 -24.68 31.92 -4.74
C LYS A 512 -23.62 31.00 -4.18
N PRO A 513 -23.21 31.18 -2.90
CA PRO A 513 -22.24 30.28 -2.28
C PRO A 513 -22.77 28.85 -2.24
N LYS A 514 -21.88 27.89 -2.47
CA LYS A 514 -22.20 26.46 -2.48
C LYS A 514 -21.46 25.78 -1.34
N PRO A 515 -22.12 25.00 -0.47
CA PRO A 515 -21.41 24.19 0.51
C PRO A 515 -20.38 23.28 -0.17
N ILE A 516 -19.10 23.40 0.22
CA ILE A 516 -18.03 22.57 -0.33
C ILE A 516 -18.14 21.14 0.21
N PHE A 517 -18.49 21.01 1.50
CA PHE A 517 -18.64 19.74 2.18
C PHE A 517 -20.11 19.53 2.56
N PRO A 518 -20.77 18.47 2.07
CA PRO A 518 -22.11 18.13 2.53
C PRO A 518 -22.06 17.56 3.95
N ARG A 519 -23.06 17.88 4.77
CA ARG A 519 -23.21 17.24 6.08
C ARG A 519 -23.67 15.80 5.89
N LEU A 520 -22.94 14.87 6.48
CA LEU A 520 -23.14 13.44 6.35
C LEU A 520 -23.93 12.88 7.53
N LYS A 521 -24.81 11.92 7.26
CA LYS A 521 -25.49 11.16 8.31
C LYS A 521 -24.56 10.04 8.80
N ALA A 522 -24.00 10.21 9.99
CA ALA A 522 -22.93 9.37 10.50
C ALA A 522 -23.24 7.86 10.43
N GLU A 523 -24.41 7.44 10.90
CA GLU A 523 -24.78 6.01 10.92
C GLU A 523 -24.86 5.38 9.52
N GLU A 524 -25.46 6.09 8.56
CA GLU A 524 -25.60 5.61 7.17
C GLU A 524 -24.23 5.50 6.48
N GLU A 525 -23.36 6.48 6.69
CA GLU A 525 -22.04 6.55 6.05
C GLU A 525 -21.02 5.59 6.68
N VAL A 526 -21.02 5.46 8.01
CA VAL A 526 -20.22 4.46 8.72
C VAL A 526 -20.59 3.06 8.26
N LYS A 527 -21.89 2.79 8.09
CA LYS A 527 -22.37 1.51 7.55
C LYS A 527 -21.87 1.29 6.13
N TYR A 528 -21.97 2.29 5.26
CA TYR A 528 -21.47 2.21 3.88
C TYR A 528 -19.99 1.81 3.82
N ILE A 529 -19.13 2.48 4.61
CA ILE A 529 -17.68 2.20 4.61
C ILE A 529 -17.43 0.77 5.10
N LYS A 530 -18.13 0.34 6.16
CA LYS A 530 -18.02 -1.05 6.68
C LYS A 530 -18.45 -2.08 5.63
N ASP A 531 -19.51 -1.82 4.87
CA ASP A 531 -19.98 -2.69 3.80
C ASP A 531 -18.96 -2.77 2.64
N GLU A 532 -18.34 -1.65 2.25
CA GLU A 532 -17.27 -1.63 1.24
C GLU A 532 -16.03 -2.40 1.71
N MET A 533 -15.66 -2.27 2.99
CA MET A 533 -14.57 -3.07 3.58
C MET A 533 -14.89 -4.57 3.55
N ALA A 534 -16.13 -4.96 3.85
CA ALA A 534 -16.54 -6.36 3.80
C ALA A 534 -16.46 -6.92 2.36
N LYS A 535 -16.77 -6.11 1.34
CA LYS A 535 -16.61 -6.47 -0.09
C LYS A 535 -15.15 -6.61 -0.51
N ALA A 536 -14.20 -6.01 0.21
CA ALA A 536 -12.76 -6.12 -0.08
C ALA A 536 -12.18 -7.51 0.23
N LYS A 537 -12.89 -8.33 1.01
CA LYS A 537 -12.54 -9.74 1.20
C LYS A 537 -12.61 -10.43 -0.17
N PRO A 538 -11.56 -11.15 -0.61
CA PRO A 538 -11.67 -11.92 -1.84
C PRO A 538 -12.90 -12.83 -1.69
N LYS A 539 -13.85 -12.75 -2.63
CA LYS A 539 -14.80 -13.84 -2.82
C LYS A 539 -13.93 -15.09 -2.87
N LYS A 540 -14.17 -16.05 -1.98
CA LYS A 540 -13.62 -17.39 -2.18
C LYS A 540 -14.17 -17.83 -3.53
N THR A 541 -13.39 -17.65 -4.59
CA THR A 541 -13.56 -18.36 -5.84
C THR A 541 -13.14 -19.80 -5.55
N THR A 542 -13.97 -20.51 -4.79
CA THR A 542 -14.14 -21.93 -5.09
C THR A 542 -14.58 -21.97 -6.54
N ARG A 543 -13.94 -22.83 -7.33
CA ARG A 543 -14.30 -23.11 -8.73
C ARG A 543 -15.70 -23.75 -8.86
N SER A 544 -16.56 -23.61 -7.84
CA SER A 544 -17.98 -23.91 -7.85
C SER A 544 -18.80 -22.88 -8.64
N GLU A 545 -18.31 -21.65 -8.87
CA GLU A 545 -19.09 -20.65 -9.62
C GLU A 545 -19.08 -20.84 -11.15
N GLN A 546 -18.37 -21.84 -11.70
CA GLN A 546 -18.55 -22.26 -13.11
C GLN A 546 -19.60 -23.35 -13.32
N LYS A 547 -20.25 -23.80 -12.24
CA LYS A 547 -21.59 -24.38 -12.30
C LYS A 547 -22.34 -23.93 -11.06
N LYS A 548 -23.07 -22.80 -11.15
CA LYS A 548 -24.40 -22.77 -10.52
C LYS A 548 -25.24 -23.85 -11.22
N GLY A 549 -24.98 -25.11 -10.87
CA GLY A 549 -26.04 -26.09 -10.85
C GLY A 549 -27.03 -25.60 -9.80
N ASN A 550 -28.31 -25.69 -10.13
CA ASN A 550 -29.40 -25.38 -9.21
C ASN A 550 -29.08 -25.98 -7.83
N GLU A 551 -29.27 -25.20 -6.77
CA GLU A 551 -29.28 -25.74 -5.41
C GLU A 551 -30.28 -26.90 -5.41
N ILE A 552 -29.81 -28.08 -4.98
CA ILE A 552 -30.64 -29.27 -4.89
C ILE A 552 -31.33 -29.28 -3.52
N THR A 553 -32.56 -29.77 -3.44
CA THR A 553 -33.24 -29.90 -2.14
C THR A 553 -32.71 -31.12 -1.39
N ILE A 554 -33.02 -31.24 -0.11
CA ILE A 554 -32.72 -32.47 0.65
C ILE A 554 -33.36 -33.70 -0.01
N ASP A 555 -34.54 -33.54 -0.63
CA ASP A 555 -35.20 -34.63 -1.38
C ASP A 555 -34.38 -35.12 -2.57
N ASP A 556 -33.53 -34.27 -3.15
CA ASP A 556 -32.65 -34.68 -4.24
C ASP A 556 -31.42 -35.46 -3.72
N PHE A 557 -30.98 -35.17 -2.49
CA PHE A 557 -29.94 -35.94 -1.82
C PHE A 557 -30.47 -37.32 -1.38
N ASP A 558 -31.69 -37.38 -0.84
CA ASP A 558 -32.36 -38.63 -0.44
C ASP A 558 -32.57 -39.61 -1.61
N LYS A 559 -32.59 -39.11 -2.85
CA LYS A 559 -32.66 -39.93 -4.06
C LYS A 559 -31.34 -40.64 -4.38
N VAL A 560 -30.22 -40.29 -3.74
CA VAL A 560 -28.88 -40.82 -4.06
C VAL A 560 -28.52 -41.90 -3.05
N LYS A 561 -28.29 -43.13 -3.51
CA LYS A 561 -27.82 -44.21 -2.64
C LYS A 561 -26.31 -44.28 -2.67
N ILE A 562 -25.68 -43.91 -1.56
CA ILE A 562 -24.23 -43.98 -1.39
C ILE A 562 -23.93 -45.16 -0.47
N GLN A 563 -23.10 -46.09 -0.92
CA GLN A 563 -22.74 -47.28 -0.14
C GLN A 563 -21.23 -47.46 -0.03
N VAL A 564 -20.82 -48.10 1.06
CA VAL A 564 -19.44 -48.58 1.26
C VAL A 564 -19.24 -49.85 0.43
N GLY A 565 -18.27 -49.83 -0.48
CA GLY A 565 -17.86 -50.99 -1.27
C GLY A 565 -16.41 -51.38 -1.02
N GLN A 566 -16.11 -52.67 -1.06
CA GLN A 566 -14.74 -53.19 -0.96
C GLN A 566 -14.18 -53.47 -2.36
N ILE A 567 -12.95 -53.00 -2.64
CA ILE A 567 -12.27 -53.23 -3.91
C ILE A 567 -11.75 -54.66 -3.95
N LEU A 568 -12.34 -55.49 -4.82
CA LEU A 568 -11.91 -56.87 -5.06
C LEU A 568 -10.82 -56.95 -6.14
N SER A 569 -10.86 -56.06 -7.12
CA SER A 569 -9.81 -55.91 -8.12
C SER A 569 -9.88 -54.55 -8.78
N VAL A 570 -8.73 -54.08 -9.28
CA VAL A 570 -8.59 -52.83 -10.01
C VAL A 570 -7.57 -52.98 -11.13
N GLU A 571 -8.00 -52.68 -12.35
CA GLU A 571 -7.17 -52.84 -13.53
C GLU A 571 -7.27 -51.63 -14.47
N PRO A 572 -6.20 -51.25 -15.17
CA PRO A 572 -6.29 -50.23 -16.21
C PRO A 572 -7.14 -50.69 -17.41
N VAL A 573 -8.03 -49.83 -17.88
CA VAL A 573 -8.87 -50.15 -19.06
C VAL A 573 -8.02 -50.12 -20.33
N LYS A 574 -8.02 -51.24 -21.07
CA LYS A 574 -7.30 -51.36 -22.35
C LYS A 574 -7.82 -50.31 -23.35
N GLY A 575 -6.91 -49.50 -23.90
CA GLY A 575 -7.25 -48.40 -24.82
C GLY A 575 -7.58 -47.06 -24.14
N SER A 576 -7.46 -46.93 -22.81
CA SER A 576 -7.62 -45.67 -22.09
C SER A 576 -6.43 -45.32 -21.23
N ASN A 577 -5.86 -44.13 -21.38
CA ASN A 577 -4.84 -43.60 -20.46
C ASN A 577 -5.44 -42.91 -19.21
N LYS A 578 -6.77 -42.90 -19.06
CA LYS A 578 -7.48 -42.20 -17.98
C LYS A 578 -8.27 -43.10 -17.03
N LEU A 579 -8.72 -44.28 -17.50
CA LEU A 579 -9.68 -45.10 -16.75
C LEU A 579 -9.01 -46.27 -16.02
N LEU A 580 -9.43 -46.45 -14.77
CA LEU A 580 -9.32 -47.70 -14.01
C LEU A 580 -10.69 -48.37 -13.95
N MET A 581 -10.72 -49.70 -13.98
CA MET A 581 -11.89 -50.54 -13.86
C MET A 581 -11.82 -51.26 -12.52
N PHE A 582 -12.82 -51.03 -11.68
CA PHE A 582 -12.94 -51.61 -10.35
C PHE A 582 -14.02 -52.70 -10.37
N LYS A 583 -13.73 -53.84 -9.73
CA LYS A 583 -14.76 -54.77 -9.26
C LYS A 583 -14.92 -54.59 -7.76
N LEU A 584 -16.17 -54.37 -7.34
CA LEU A 584 -16.50 -54.00 -5.97
C LEU A 584 -17.54 -54.95 -5.39
N ASP A 585 -17.37 -55.31 -4.12
CA ASP A 585 -18.40 -55.95 -3.31
C ASP A 585 -19.11 -54.90 -2.45
N PHE A 586 -20.44 -54.94 -2.42
CA PHE A 586 -21.30 -54.09 -1.59
C PHE A 586 -22.11 -54.91 -0.58
N GLY A 587 -21.73 -56.16 -0.30
CA GLY A 587 -22.36 -57.01 0.71
C GLY A 587 -23.72 -57.59 0.28
N ASP A 588 -24.10 -57.43 -1.00
CA ASP A 588 -25.33 -57.96 -1.59
C ASP A 588 -25.12 -59.27 -2.37
N GLY A 589 -23.92 -59.86 -2.28
CA GLY A 589 -23.53 -61.10 -2.94
C GLY A 589 -23.30 -60.97 -4.45
N LYS A 590 -23.20 -59.74 -4.98
CA LYS A 590 -22.95 -59.47 -6.40
C LYS A 590 -21.74 -58.55 -6.58
N GLU A 591 -20.83 -58.93 -7.48
CA GLU A 591 -19.78 -58.02 -7.93
C GLU A 591 -20.38 -56.94 -8.84
N ARG A 592 -20.03 -55.67 -8.59
CA ARG A 592 -20.37 -54.55 -9.48
C ARG A 592 -19.13 -53.99 -10.14
N GLN A 593 -19.25 -53.64 -11.42
CA GLN A 593 -18.16 -53.01 -12.17
C GLN A 593 -18.33 -51.50 -12.22
N ILE A 594 -17.33 -50.74 -11.74
CA ILE A 594 -17.34 -49.27 -11.81
C ILE A 594 -16.06 -48.78 -12.48
N LEU A 595 -16.20 -47.89 -13.47
CA LEU A 595 -15.07 -47.27 -14.15
C LEU A 595 -14.83 -45.86 -13.60
N SER A 596 -13.58 -45.54 -13.23
CA SER A 596 -13.21 -44.23 -12.69
C SER A 596 -12.03 -43.61 -13.43
N GLY A 597 -12.10 -42.29 -13.64
CA GLY A 597 -11.13 -41.49 -14.41
C GLY A 597 -9.85 -41.11 -13.67
N ILE A 598 -9.43 -41.91 -12.69
CA ILE A 598 -8.38 -41.55 -11.72
C ILE A 598 -7.01 -42.18 -12.03
N ARG A 599 -6.85 -42.86 -13.17
CA ARG A 599 -5.61 -43.59 -13.51
C ARG A 599 -4.34 -42.75 -13.42
N LYS A 600 -4.39 -41.46 -13.80
CA LYS A 600 -3.22 -40.55 -13.75
C LYS A 600 -2.69 -40.36 -12.32
N PHE A 601 -3.55 -40.49 -11.32
CA PHE A 601 -3.23 -40.24 -9.91
C PHE A 601 -2.87 -41.52 -9.16
N TYR A 602 -3.21 -42.67 -9.73
CA TYR A 602 -2.93 -44.00 -9.20
C TYR A 602 -2.13 -44.79 -10.24
N PRO A 603 -0.85 -44.43 -10.47
CA PRO A 603 0.00 -45.10 -11.45
C PRO A 603 0.25 -46.57 -11.08
N ASP A 604 0.31 -46.87 -9.78
CA ASP A 604 0.24 -48.22 -9.23
C ASP A 604 -1.15 -48.44 -8.62
N ALA A 605 -2.07 -49.00 -9.40
CA ALA A 605 -3.44 -49.24 -8.94
C ALA A 605 -3.53 -50.34 -7.87
N SER A 606 -2.50 -51.18 -7.71
CA SER A 606 -2.52 -52.29 -6.75
C SER A 606 -2.61 -51.80 -5.30
N GLU A 607 -2.19 -50.56 -5.02
CA GLU A 607 -2.32 -49.93 -3.71
C GLU A 607 -3.78 -49.72 -3.27
N LEU A 608 -4.75 -49.87 -4.19
CA LEU A 608 -6.17 -49.71 -3.92
C LEU A 608 -6.88 -51.04 -3.63
N LEU A 609 -6.19 -52.17 -3.79
CA LEU A 609 -6.77 -53.48 -3.52
C LEU A 609 -7.18 -53.61 -2.04
N ASP A 610 -8.29 -54.29 -1.79
CA ASP A 610 -8.88 -54.55 -0.46
C ASP A 610 -9.35 -53.31 0.31
N LYS A 611 -9.10 -52.10 -0.19
CA LYS A 611 -9.57 -50.87 0.45
C LYS A 611 -11.08 -50.69 0.28
N LYS A 612 -11.69 -50.06 1.28
CA LYS A 612 -13.10 -49.67 1.27
C LYS A 612 -13.27 -48.27 0.70
N VAL A 613 -14.28 -48.09 -0.15
CA VAL A 613 -14.57 -46.85 -0.88
C VAL A 613 -16.04 -46.50 -0.79
N LEU A 614 -16.34 -45.23 -1.04
CA LEU A 614 -17.71 -44.77 -1.20
C LEU A 614 -18.11 -44.75 -2.67
N ALA A 615 -19.27 -45.31 -2.99
CA ALA A 615 -19.81 -45.30 -4.34
C ALA A 615 -21.30 -44.95 -4.34
N VAL A 616 -21.73 -44.21 -5.36
CA VAL A 616 -23.15 -44.06 -5.69
C VAL A 616 -23.59 -45.29 -6.48
N THR A 617 -24.54 -46.05 -5.94
CA THR A 617 -24.90 -47.39 -6.42
C THR A 617 -26.25 -47.48 -7.14
N ASN A 618 -27.04 -46.39 -7.13
CA ASN A 618 -28.35 -46.32 -7.80
C ASN A 618 -28.35 -45.44 -9.06
N LEU A 619 -27.18 -45.14 -9.62
CA LEU A 619 -27.08 -44.50 -10.93
C LEU A 619 -27.42 -45.50 -12.04
N LYS A 620 -28.08 -45.01 -13.10
CA LYS A 620 -28.32 -45.82 -14.29
C LYS A 620 -26.97 -46.28 -14.90
N PRO A 621 -26.75 -47.59 -15.12
CA PRO A 621 -25.51 -48.08 -15.70
C PRO A 621 -25.23 -47.46 -17.07
N ARG A 622 -23.96 -47.17 -17.35
CA ARG A 622 -23.51 -46.55 -18.61
C ARG A 622 -22.36 -47.33 -19.23
N LYS A 623 -22.33 -47.46 -20.57
CA LYS A 623 -21.20 -48.05 -21.29
C LYS A 623 -20.11 -47.02 -21.54
N MET A 624 -18.86 -47.37 -21.27
CA MET A 624 -17.67 -46.56 -21.48
C MET A 624 -16.57 -47.44 -22.08
N LEU A 625 -16.08 -47.11 -23.28
CA LEU A 625 -15.06 -47.87 -24.01
C LEU A 625 -15.34 -49.39 -24.07
N GLY A 626 -16.61 -49.78 -24.25
CA GLY A 626 -17.03 -51.18 -24.33
C GLY A 626 -17.33 -51.86 -22.99
N HIS A 627 -16.98 -51.24 -21.86
CA HIS A 627 -17.22 -51.76 -20.51
C HIS A 627 -18.44 -51.08 -19.86
N LEU A 628 -19.19 -51.80 -19.03
CA LEU A 628 -20.33 -51.26 -18.29
C LEU A 628 -19.87 -50.67 -16.94
N SER A 629 -20.28 -49.45 -16.61
CA SER A 629 -20.07 -48.83 -15.30
C SER A 629 -21.41 -48.73 -14.57
N GLU A 630 -21.54 -49.42 -13.45
CA GLU A 630 -22.78 -49.63 -12.70
C GLU A 630 -22.90 -48.74 -11.45
N GLY A 631 -22.15 -47.64 -11.45
CA GLY A 631 -22.12 -46.68 -10.35
C GLY A 631 -21.05 -45.62 -10.56
N MET A 632 -20.77 -44.86 -9.51
CA MET A 632 -19.75 -43.80 -9.51
C MET A 632 -19.00 -43.80 -8.18
N LEU A 633 -17.68 -43.95 -8.22
CA LEU A 633 -16.82 -43.79 -7.05
C LEU A 633 -16.71 -42.32 -6.65
N LEU A 634 -16.69 -42.05 -5.35
CA LEU A 634 -16.48 -40.71 -4.81
C LEU A 634 -14.98 -40.43 -4.66
N SER A 635 -14.55 -39.24 -5.06
CA SER A 635 -13.15 -38.80 -4.97
C SER A 635 -13.12 -37.33 -4.60
N SER A 636 -12.08 -36.92 -3.87
CA SER A 636 -11.76 -35.54 -3.58
C SER A 636 -10.80 -34.97 -4.64
N GLU A 637 -10.95 -33.70 -4.98
CA GLU A 637 -10.01 -33.00 -5.86
C GLU A 637 -9.58 -31.66 -5.22
N LYS A 638 -8.27 -31.43 -5.15
CA LYS A 638 -7.69 -30.17 -4.71
C LYS A 638 -6.43 -29.87 -5.52
N ASP A 639 -6.33 -28.66 -6.06
CA ASP A 639 -5.17 -28.17 -6.83
C ASP A 639 -4.74 -29.12 -7.97
N GLY A 640 -5.72 -29.74 -8.64
CA GLY A 640 -5.51 -30.66 -9.76
C GLY A 640 -5.04 -32.07 -9.35
N GLN A 641 -4.98 -32.38 -8.06
CA GLN A 641 -4.78 -33.73 -7.54
C GLN A 641 -6.12 -34.37 -7.17
N VAL A 642 -6.38 -35.58 -7.67
CA VAL A 642 -7.56 -36.37 -7.31
C VAL A 642 -7.18 -37.52 -6.38
N LYS A 643 -7.88 -37.66 -5.25
CA LYS A 643 -7.74 -38.78 -4.32
C LYS A 643 -9.07 -39.48 -4.13
N LEU A 644 -9.08 -40.80 -4.31
CA LEU A 644 -10.22 -41.67 -4.04
C LEU A 644 -10.62 -41.57 -2.56
N ALA A 645 -11.91 -41.44 -2.27
CA ALA A 645 -12.41 -41.37 -0.90
C ALA A 645 -12.40 -42.79 -0.30
N LEU A 646 -11.37 -43.05 0.50
CA LEU A 646 -11.20 -44.29 1.26
C LEU A 646 -11.86 -44.14 2.62
N VAL A 647 -12.50 -45.20 3.11
CA VAL A 647 -13.04 -45.27 4.47
C VAL A 647 -12.32 -46.36 5.27
N GLY A 648 -12.21 -46.19 6.58
CA GLY A 648 -11.55 -47.13 7.46
C GLY A 648 -12.34 -48.42 7.68
N ASP A 649 -11.71 -49.37 8.36
CA ASP A 649 -12.29 -50.70 8.58
C ASP A 649 -13.53 -50.70 9.47
N GLU A 650 -13.72 -49.64 10.27
CA GLU A 650 -14.90 -49.38 11.09
C GLU A 650 -16.20 -49.28 10.27
N HIS A 651 -16.12 -49.02 8.97
CA HIS A 651 -17.25 -49.00 8.07
C HIS A 651 -17.50 -50.38 7.45
N SER A 652 -18.66 -50.98 7.74
CA SER A 652 -19.03 -52.28 7.17
C SER A 652 -19.30 -52.20 5.66
N VAL A 653 -18.88 -53.23 4.91
CA VAL A 653 -19.21 -53.36 3.48
C VAL A 653 -20.73 -53.42 3.32
N GLY A 654 -21.27 -52.64 2.38
CA GLY A 654 -22.70 -52.51 2.12
C GLY A 654 -23.43 -51.47 2.95
N ALA A 655 -22.78 -50.85 3.95
CA ALA A 655 -23.38 -49.77 4.73
C ALA A 655 -23.79 -48.59 3.82
N GLU A 656 -24.99 -48.07 4.04
CA GLU A 656 -25.53 -46.90 3.32
C GLU A 656 -25.18 -45.62 4.10
N LEU A 657 -24.76 -44.59 3.38
CA LEU A 657 -24.47 -43.27 3.94
C LEU A 657 -25.65 -42.35 3.68
N GLY A 658 -26.09 -41.66 4.73
CA GLY A 658 -27.16 -40.67 4.72
C GLY A 658 -26.74 -39.34 5.31
#